data_AF-A0ABD3QR40-F1
#
_entry.id   AF-A0ABD3QR40-F1
#
_cell.length_a   1.000
_cell.length_b   1.000
_cell.length_c   1.000
_cell.angle_alpha   90.00
_cell.angle_beta   90.00
_cell.angle_gamma   90.00
#
_symmetry.space_group_name_H-M   'P 1'
#
loop_
_entity.id
_entity.type
_entity.pdbx_description
1 polymer ?
#
loop_
_entity_poly.entity_id
_entity_poly.type
_entity_poly.pdbx_seq_one_letter_code
_entity_poly.pdbx_strand_id
1 'polypeptide(L)'
;MSESEPSLRSLIQPGVSKREDFKLHMRGVALLVIDIQDELSKNNENSDEYKHSTSIPRMLANTKKLISAVRASRNDGRGGEVVFTYLEAQTNNSRDVSIDYKLSGSLSTLPTPSNRAKFIEGITPIAGEDICLPKTSCSVFQSTNLDYILRNLSIEQLVVCGQLTDQCVESAVRDAADLGYLVTVVEDACAANSEDDHLKGLHGMTGFARKINIHEALQEMKIGTAKSINENDEWLLTHHSNKVEVPSVLDNDNAFTIPSASSFDLHRKDDYSYQVALLRSLRAAGVKFLRYAAVDAYNTIRCKSVPLSHTMSLIPKRNGSSSTTSHLPMQSPTSIAEVCFAGLPTHADALVPASNLSAQNVLTLHPDFSSLRVLPYAPKTAMIMSTAHDQRTGALSPLCTRGLLERVLHKANTDWGIQFSIGAELEFMLFHSGKPVDMSTFATTTTLNDQEEFIGTLYDMLEQQDIPVETIHGESAPGQLEVVLAHSNNVLQIADDVLFARETIIACAKLHGMTALFLPKVSAMQAGNGLHLHFSFQDANMSNAFSDTSRPSGISVRGESFVEGILAHLPSLLSFSLPTTNSFRRMGAGCWTGHQVGWSIEDKEVPIRVCVDLRSRQATNVEYKLSDSNANIYLEIAMILSAGLQGMKNRAKLRPMLGDAAAAYLPTTLQASLDILKNDDYLLSILGDKLSTAYIAVRESEAKLNCKKTFEEEVADALNRAS
;
A
#
# COMPACT_ATOMS: atom_id res chain seq x y z
N MET A 1 2.59 -15.93 -17.70
CA MET A 1 2.78 -16.92 -16.63
C MET A 1 2.95 -16.15 -15.33
N SER A 2 2.16 -16.56 -14.32
CA SER A 2 2.01 -16.05 -12.95
C SER A 2 1.96 -14.53 -12.75
N GLU A 3 0.73 -14.03 -12.60
CA GLU A 3 0.42 -12.81 -11.84
C GLU A 3 1.13 -12.89 -10.48
N SER A 4 2.08 -12.00 -10.23
CA SER A 4 2.72 -11.87 -8.92
C SER A 4 1.74 -11.15 -7.99
N GLU A 5 0.88 -11.92 -7.33
CA GLU A 5 0.15 -11.44 -6.15
C GLU A 5 1.15 -10.90 -5.10
N PRO A 6 0.79 -9.84 -4.35
CA PRO A 6 1.66 -9.29 -3.32
C PRO A 6 2.01 -10.38 -2.29
N SER A 7 3.28 -10.41 -1.88
CA SER A 7 3.74 -11.35 -0.86
C SER A 7 3.04 -11.04 0.46
N LEU A 8 2.13 -11.93 0.87
CA LEU A 8 1.39 -11.90 2.14
C LEU A 8 2.30 -11.73 3.38
N ARG A 9 3.62 -11.83 3.25
CA ARG A 9 4.59 -11.62 4.34
C ARG A 9 4.66 -10.18 4.84
N SER A 10 4.35 -9.17 4.02
CA SER A 10 4.33 -7.76 4.45
C SER A 10 3.19 -7.44 5.43
N LEU A 11 2.25 -8.37 5.62
CA LEU A 11 1.12 -8.27 6.54
C LEU A 11 1.41 -8.85 7.93
N ILE A 12 2.60 -9.41 8.15
CA ILE A 12 2.99 -10.05 9.41
C ILE A 12 3.71 -9.02 10.31
N GLN A 13 3.35 -9.00 11.60
CA GLN A 13 3.89 -8.07 12.59
C GLN A 13 5.43 -8.08 12.62
N PRO A 14 6.12 -6.92 12.63
CA PRO A 14 7.57 -6.86 12.74
C PRO A 14 8.09 -7.62 13.97
N GLY A 15 9.02 -8.57 13.76
CA GLY A 15 9.57 -9.44 14.79
C GLY A 15 8.84 -10.77 15.01
N VAL A 16 7.72 -11.02 14.31
CA VAL A 16 7.05 -12.33 14.27
C VAL A 16 7.39 -12.99 12.95
N SER A 17 8.47 -13.77 12.92
CA SER A 17 8.88 -14.54 11.75
C SER A 17 8.27 -15.94 11.74
N LYS A 18 7.88 -16.43 12.93
CA LYS A 18 7.31 -17.75 13.19
C LYS A 18 6.22 -17.65 14.24
N ARG A 19 5.31 -18.63 14.26
CA ARG A 19 4.27 -18.72 15.31
C ARG A 19 4.86 -18.90 16.71
N GLU A 20 6.13 -19.28 16.85
CA GLU A 20 6.80 -19.36 18.15
C GLU A 20 7.17 -17.98 18.75
N ASP A 21 7.15 -16.91 17.95
CA ASP A 21 7.73 -15.61 18.32
C ASP A 21 6.80 -14.71 19.16
N PHE A 22 5.51 -15.02 19.28
CA PHE A 22 4.54 -14.20 20.02
C PHE A 22 4.29 -14.72 21.45
N LYS A 23 4.41 -13.83 22.45
CA LYS A 23 4.16 -14.14 23.88
C LYS A 23 2.73 -13.80 24.31
N LEU A 24 2.28 -14.44 25.39
CA LEU A 24 0.93 -14.21 25.93
C LEU A 24 0.75 -12.80 26.50
N HIS A 25 -0.31 -12.10 26.07
CA HIS A 25 -0.69 -10.77 26.54
C HIS A 25 -2.11 -10.76 27.11
N MET A 26 -2.24 -10.76 28.44
CA MET A 26 -3.51 -11.00 29.14
C MET A 26 -4.69 -10.10 28.70
N ARG A 27 -4.44 -8.86 28.25
CA ARG A 27 -5.49 -7.90 27.86
C ARG A 27 -6.25 -8.29 26.58
N GLY A 28 -5.72 -9.23 25.78
CA GLY A 28 -6.34 -9.71 24.54
C GLY A 28 -6.34 -11.24 24.42
N VAL A 29 -6.29 -11.95 25.55
CA VAL A 29 -6.25 -13.42 25.61
C VAL A 29 -7.60 -13.98 26.04
N ALA A 30 -8.07 -15.04 25.37
CA ALA A 30 -9.08 -15.92 25.94
C ALA A 30 -8.53 -17.34 26.09
N LEU A 31 -8.82 -17.96 27.23
CA LEU A 31 -8.62 -19.38 27.48
C LEU A 31 -9.86 -20.13 27.00
N LEU A 32 -9.69 -20.94 25.96
CA LEU A 32 -10.70 -21.81 25.41
C LEU A 32 -10.57 -23.20 26.05
N VAL A 33 -11.51 -23.54 26.92
CA VAL A 33 -11.61 -24.84 27.61
C VAL A 33 -12.58 -25.72 26.83
N ILE A 34 -12.05 -26.75 26.18
CA ILE A 34 -12.80 -27.58 25.22
C ILE A 34 -13.26 -28.90 25.84
N ASP A 35 -14.59 -29.07 25.94
CA ASP A 35 -15.28 -30.35 26.10
C ASP A 35 -14.84 -31.20 27.32
N ILE A 36 -14.49 -30.56 28.43
CA ILE A 36 -14.14 -31.27 29.67
C ILE A 36 -15.43 -31.66 30.40
N GLN A 37 -16.07 -32.74 29.92
CA GLN A 37 -17.36 -33.24 30.38
C GLN A 37 -17.29 -34.67 30.93
N ASP A 38 -18.19 -35.00 31.84
CA ASP A 38 -18.34 -36.35 32.40
C ASP A 38 -18.58 -37.39 31.29
N GLU A 39 -19.42 -37.07 30.31
CA GLU A 39 -19.82 -37.98 29.24
C GLU A 39 -18.65 -38.39 28.34
N LEU A 40 -17.70 -37.50 28.10
CA LEU A 40 -16.52 -37.76 27.28
C LEU A 40 -15.41 -38.48 28.08
N SER A 41 -15.49 -38.39 29.40
CA SER A 41 -14.53 -38.96 30.35
C SER A 41 -14.92 -40.31 30.94
N LYS A 42 -16.15 -40.80 30.66
CA LYS A 42 -16.67 -42.10 31.14
C LYS A 42 -16.19 -43.32 30.32
N ASN A 43 -16.15 -44.48 30.99
CA ASN A 43 -15.60 -45.76 30.51
C ASN A 43 -16.58 -46.53 29.61
N ASN A 44 -16.03 -47.22 28.59
CA ASN A 44 -16.46 -48.58 28.26
C ASN A 44 -15.49 -49.54 28.97
N GLU A 45 -15.97 -50.70 29.43
CA GLU A 45 -15.23 -51.67 30.27
C GLU A 45 -13.93 -52.26 29.65
N ASN A 46 -13.53 -51.81 28.46
CA ASN A 46 -12.28 -52.14 27.77
C ASN A 46 -11.30 -50.94 27.61
N SER A 47 -11.44 -49.87 28.41
CA SER A 47 -10.67 -48.63 28.21
C SER A 47 -9.17 -48.75 28.47
N ASP A 48 -8.35 -48.17 27.58
CA ASP A 48 -6.90 -48.07 27.68
C ASP A 48 -6.42 -47.44 29.01
N GLU A 49 -5.45 -48.07 29.66
CA GLU A 49 -4.84 -47.63 30.93
C GLU A 49 -4.33 -46.17 30.84
N TYR A 50 -3.84 -45.75 29.67
CA TYR A 50 -3.30 -44.40 29.44
C TYR A 50 -4.32 -43.27 29.67
N LYS A 51 -5.54 -43.40 29.15
CA LYS A 51 -6.58 -42.35 29.22
C LYS A 51 -6.86 -41.97 30.67
N HIS A 52 -6.98 -42.97 31.54
CA HIS A 52 -7.43 -42.82 32.92
C HIS A 52 -6.30 -42.62 33.92
N SER A 53 -5.15 -43.28 33.74
CA SER A 53 -4.02 -43.15 34.66
C SER A 53 -3.21 -41.87 34.41
N THR A 54 -3.16 -41.40 33.16
CA THR A 54 -2.18 -40.41 32.72
C THR A 54 -2.85 -39.23 32.03
N SER A 55 -3.61 -39.45 30.96
CA SER A 55 -4.09 -38.38 30.07
C SER A 55 -5.05 -37.41 30.77
N ILE A 56 -6.19 -37.92 31.26
CA ILE A 56 -7.22 -37.09 31.91
C ILE A 56 -6.72 -36.46 33.22
N PRO A 57 -6.09 -37.19 34.17
CA PRO A 57 -5.60 -36.57 35.41
C PRO A 57 -4.62 -35.42 35.18
N ARG A 58 -3.67 -35.58 34.23
CA ARG A 58 -2.72 -34.54 33.82
C ARG A 58 -3.44 -33.30 33.28
N MET A 59 -4.31 -33.50 32.29
CA MET A 59 -5.11 -32.45 31.67
C MET A 59 -5.90 -31.66 32.71
N LEU A 60 -6.60 -32.36 33.63
CA LEU A 60 -7.41 -31.73 34.66
C LEU A 60 -6.55 -30.89 35.62
N ALA A 61 -5.43 -31.43 36.09
CA ALA A 61 -4.54 -30.73 37.01
C ALA A 61 -3.97 -29.44 36.38
N ASN A 62 -3.63 -29.46 35.10
CA ASN A 62 -3.06 -28.32 34.40
C ASN A 62 -4.12 -27.30 33.97
N THR A 63 -5.29 -27.75 33.52
CA THR A 63 -6.41 -26.86 33.17
C THR A 63 -6.89 -26.06 34.37
N LYS A 64 -6.94 -26.66 35.58
CA LYS A 64 -7.25 -25.93 36.83
C LYS A 64 -6.29 -24.76 37.08
N LYS A 65 -5.00 -24.93 36.78
CA LYS A 65 -3.99 -23.88 36.93
C LYS A 65 -4.21 -22.75 35.91
N LEU A 66 -4.50 -23.09 34.64
CA LEU A 66 -4.79 -22.10 33.59
C LEU A 66 -6.02 -21.25 33.93
N ILE A 67 -7.13 -21.88 34.28
CA ILE A 67 -8.37 -21.18 34.64
C ILE A 67 -8.11 -20.23 35.82
N SER A 68 -7.42 -20.71 36.85
CA SER A 68 -7.08 -19.91 38.02
C SER A 68 -6.21 -18.69 37.64
N ALA A 69 -5.22 -18.87 36.77
CA ALA A 69 -4.32 -17.80 36.35
C ALA A 69 -5.02 -16.74 35.49
N VAL A 70 -5.90 -17.15 34.59
CA VAL A 70 -6.65 -16.24 33.70
C VAL A 70 -7.69 -15.46 34.51
N ARG A 71 -8.47 -16.13 35.38
CA ARG A 71 -9.41 -15.45 36.28
C ARG A 71 -8.71 -14.47 37.22
N ALA A 72 -7.55 -14.84 37.78
CA ALA A 72 -6.76 -13.94 38.61
C ALA A 72 -6.30 -12.69 37.84
N SER A 73 -5.87 -12.86 36.59
CA SER A 73 -5.45 -11.76 35.71
C SER A 73 -6.63 -10.87 35.29
N ARG A 74 -7.82 -11.43 35.12
CA ARG A 74 -9.05 -10.66 34.93
C ARG A 74 -9.35 -9.78 36.15
N ASN A 75 -9.29 -10.37 37.35
CA ASN A 75 -9.63 -9.71 38.60
C ASN A 75 -8.60 -8.65 39.04
N ASP A 76 -7.33 -8.78 38.65
CA ASP A 76 -6.28 -7.80 38.93
C ASP A 76 -6.11 -6.73 37.84
N GLY A 77 -7.00 -6.71 36.84
CA GLY A 77 -7.07 -5.69 35.80
C GLY A 77 -6.11 -5.91 34.62
N ARG A 78 -5.33 -6.99 34.61
CA ARG A 78 -4.50 -7.37 33.45
C ARG A 78 -5.33 -7.95 32.29
N GLY A 79 -6.56 -8.37 32.57
CA GLY A 79 -7.53 -8.88 31.61
C GLY A 79 -7.45 -10.40 31.42
N GLY A 80 -8.21 -10.90 30.46
CA GLY A 80 -8.23 -12.30 30.07
C GLY A 80 -9.61 -12.91 30.30
N GLU A 81 -10.10 -13.68 29.33
CA GLU A 81 -11.43 -14.30 29.40
C GLU A 81 -11.34 -15.81 29.46
N VAL A 82 -12.29 -16.44 30.15
CA VAL A 82 -12.44 -17.89 30.17
C VAL A 82 -13.70 -18.28 29.42
N VAL A 83 -13.52 -19.10 28.38
CA VAL A 83 -14.59 -19.60 27.52
C VAL A 83 -14.63 -21.11 27.59
N PHE A 84 -15.73 -21.65 28.13
CA PHE A 84 -16.03 -23.06 28.15
C PHE A 84 -16.85 -23.43 26.93
N THR A 85 -16.49 -24.55 26.31
CA THR A 85 -17.25 -25.17 25.24
C THR A 85 -17.56 -26.59 25.63
N TYR A 86 -18.74 -27.07 25.24
CA TYR A 86 -19.20 -28.40 25.62
C TYR A 86 -20.15 -28.95 24.56
N LEU A 87 -20.06 -30.25 24.30
CA LEU A 87 -20.94 -30.96 23.40
C LEU A 87 -22.31 -31.17 24.05
N GLU A 88 -23.35 -30.60 23.45
CA GLU A 88 -24.76 -30.80 23.82
C GLU A 88 -25.66 -30.53 22.61
N ALA A 89 -26.53 -31.50 22.28
CA ALA A 89 -27.56 -31.30 21.27
C ALA A 89 -28.63 -30.31 21.76
N GLN A 90 -29.14 -29.49 20.85
CA GLN A 90 -30.25 -28.57 21.12
C GLN A 90 -31.61 -29.27 21.07
N THR A 91 -31.69 -30.48 20.49
CA THR A 91 -32.92 -31.25 20.40
C THR A 91 -32.77 -32.62 21.07
N ASN A 92 -33.85 -33.12 21.70
CA ASN A 92 -33.84 -34.46 22.32
C ASN A 92 -33.64 -35.60 21.33
N ASN A 93 -33.90 -35.37 20.04
CA ASN A 93 -33.64 -36.34 18.98
C ASN A 93 -32.32 -36.09 18.24
N SER A 94 -31.48 -35.18 18.75
CA SER A 94 -30.15 -34.84 18.24
C SER A 94 -30.10 -34.52 16.74
N ARG A 95 -31.21 -34.03 16.17
CA ARG A 95 -31.30 -33.77 14.71
C ARG A 95 -30.42 -32.61 14.28
N ASP A 96 -30.07 -31.73 15.20
CA ASP A 96 -29.23 -30.53 15.05
C ASP A 96 -27.73 -30.81 15.14
N VAL A 97 -27.35 -32.04 15.48
CA VAL A 97 -25.95 -32.47 15.53
C VAL A 97 -25.38 -32.67 14.13
N SER A 98 -24.07 -32.44 13.97
CA SER A 98 -23.35 -32.59 12.70
C SER A 98 -23.56 -33.96 12.04
N ILE A 99 -23.47 -34.01 10.71
CA ILE A 99 -23.60 -35.27 9.97
C ILE A 99 -22.49 -36.26 10.34
N ASP A 100 -21.28 -35.76 10.61
CA ASP A 100 -20.15 -36.59 11.01
C ASP A 100 -20.47 -37.37 12.29
N TYR A 101 -20.99 -36.71 13.33
CA TYR A 101 -21.37 -37.38 14.57
C TYR A 101 -22.54 -38.34 14.43
N LYS A 102 -23.45 -38.07 13.48
CA LYS A 102 -24.51 -39.03 13.13
C LYS A 102 -23.96 -40.30 12.48
N LEU A 103 -22.82 -40.21 11.78
CA LEU A 103 -22.21 -41.32 11.03
C LEU A 103 -21.11 -42.05 11.81
N SER A 104 -20.33 -41.35 12.63
CA SER A 104 -19.15 -41.90 13.31
C SER A 104 -19.48 -42.74 14.55
N GLY A 105 -20.71 -42.69 15.06
CA GLY A 105 -21.20 -43.53 16.16
C GLY A 105 -20.61 -43.24 17.54
N SER A 106 -19.43 -42.61 17.60
CA SER A 106 -18.61 -42.33 18.79
C SER A 106 -19.25 -41.37 19.80
N LEU A 107 -20.40 -40.78 19.48
CA LEU A 107 -21.14 -39.81 20.30
C LEU A 107 -22.66 -40.06 20.30
N SER A 108 -23.08 -41.30 20.09
CA SER A 108 -24.49 -41.70 20.04
C SER A 108 -25.31 -41.43 21.32
N THR A 109 -24.68 -40.99 22.40
CA THR A 109 -25.31 -40.56 23.67
C THR A 109 -24.94 -39.14 24.08
N LEU A 110 -24.83 -38.21 23.12
CA LEU A 110 -24.61 -36.80 23.43
C LEU A 110 -25.64 -36.28 24.45
N PRO A 111 -25.22 -35.39 25.37
CA PRO A 111 -26.16 -34.64 26.18
C PRO A 111 -27.23 -33.96 25.34
N THR A 112 -28.44 -33.85 25.88
CA THR A 112 -29.61 -33.24 25.23
C THR A 112 -30.32 -32.33 26.23
N PRO A 113 -31.35 -31.56 25.83
CA PRO A 113 -32.12 -30.76 26.80
C PRO A 113 -32.71 -31.58 27.95
N SER A 114 -33.01 -32.87 27.71
CA SER A 114 -33.52 -33.81 28.72
C SER A 114 -32.44 -34.44 29.62
N ASN A 115 -31.18 -34.44 29.19
CA ASN A 115 -30.02 -34.90 29.95
C ASN A 115 -28.83 -33.99 29.66
N ARG A 116 -28.78 -32.85 30.36
CA ARG A 116 -27.81 -31.77 30.12
C ARG A 116 -26.38 -32.21 30.38
N ALA A 117 -25.45 -31.57 29.68
CA ALA A 117 -24.01 -31.75 29.83
C ALA A 117 -23.55 -31.46 31.27
N LYS A 118 -22.63 -32.28 31.78
CA LYS A 118 -22.04 -32.10 33.12
C LYS A 118 -20.55 -31.90 33.01
N PHE A 119 -20.05 -30.84 33.63
CA PHE A 119 -18.62 -30.56 33.73
C PHE A 119 -17.98 -31.39 34.85
N ILE A 120 -16.75 -31.83 34.63
CA ILE A 120 -15.99 -32.59 35.62
C ILE A 120 -15.72 -31.74 36.87
N GLU A 121 -15.76 -32.39 38.04
CA GLU A 121 -15.56 -31.73 39.32
C GLU A 121 -14.21 -30.97 39.39
N GLY A 122 -14.30 -29.69 39.75
CA GLY A 122 -13.18 -28.77 39.87
C GLY A 122 -12.78 -28.04 38.58
N ILE A 123 -13.47 -28.24 37.45
CA ILE A 123 -13.35 -27.44 36.21
C ILE A 123 -14.71 -26.87 35.81
N THR A 124 -15.53 -26.54 36.81
CA THR A 124 -16.87 -26.01 36.57
C THR A 124 -16.81 -24.52 36.21
N PRO A 125 -17.52 -24.07 35.16
CA PRO A 125 -17.68 -22.65 34.89
C PRO A 125 -18.42 -21.95 36.03
N ILE A 126 -18.07 -20.69 36.29
CA ILE A 126 -18.75 -19.81 37.24
C ILE A 126 -19.84 -19.07 36.47
N ALA A 127 -21.10 -19.33 36.84
CA ALA A 127 -22.24 -18.70 36.20
C ALA A 127 -22.20 -17.17 36.35
N GLY A 128 -22.37 -16.45 35.23
CA GLY A 128 -22.30 -14.99 35.18
C GLY A 128 -20.88 -14.42 35.07
N GLU A 129 -19.84 -15.26 35.22
CA GLU A 129 -18.45 -14.84 35.09
C GLU A 129 -17.74 -15.47 33.88
N ASP A 130 -18.02 -16.74 33.59
CA ASP A 130 -17.41 -17.43 32.45
C ASP A 130 -18.41 -17.61 31.31
N ILE A 131 -17.89 -17.56 30.09
CA ILE A 131 -18.70 -17.74 28.88
C ILE A 131 -18.82 -19.24 28.62
N CYS A 132 -20.05 -19.73 28.43
CA CYS A 132 -20.31 -21.15 28.19
C CYS A 132 -21.09 -21.33 26.89
N LEU A 133 -20.53 -22.08 25.94
CA LEU A 133 -21.11 -22.29 24.61
C LEU A 133 -21.39 -23.78 24.35
N PRO A 134 -22.66 -24.19 24.24
CA PRO A 134 -22.99 -25.54 23.78
C PRO A 134 -22.66 -25.65 22.28
N LYS A 135 -22.00 -26.73 21.89
CA LYS A 135 -21.64 -27.01 20.50
C LYS A 135 -22.17 -28.36 20.04
N THR A 136 -22.42 -28.46 18.73
CA THR A 136 -23.05 -29.63 18.10
C THR A 136 -22.15 -30.27 17.02
N SER A 137 -20.89 -29.85 16.95
CA SER A 137 -19.83 -30.34 16.05
C SER A 137 -18.46 -30.39 16.75
N CYS A 138 -17.46 -30.99 16.12
CA CYS A 138 -16.07 -31.03 16.64
C CYS A 138 -15.52 -29.62 16.84
N SER A 139 -15.48 -28.80 15.78
CA SER A 139 -15.09 -27.40 15.91
C SER A 139 -16.21 -26.58 16.55
N VAL A 140 -15.85 -25.82 17.59
CA VAL A 140 -16.73 -24.83 18.22
C VAL A 140 -17.06 -23.67 17.29
N PHE A 141 -16.17 -23.30 16.37
CA PHE A 141 -16.38 -22.18 15.45
C PHE A 141 -17.46 -22.46 14.40
N GLN A 142 -17.72 -23.74 14.10
CA GLN A 142 -18.73 -24.13 13.12
C GLN A 142 -20.15 -24.23 13.68
N SER A 143 -20.31 -24.50 14.98
CA SER A 143 -21.62 -24.72 15.60
C SER A 143 -22.01 -23.69 16.66
N THR A 144 -21.21 -22.64 16.85
CA THR A 144 -21.48 -21.58 17.83
C THR A 144 -21.18 -20.19 17.27
N ASN A 145 -21.55 -19.15 18.01
CA ASN A 145 -21.18 -17.76 17.73
C ASN A 145 -19.87 -17.34 18.42
N LEU A 146 -18.96 -18.27 18.70
CA LEU A 146 -17.70 -17.99 19.42
C LEU A 146 -16.90 -16.85 18.76
N ASP A 147 -16.72 -16.86 17.43
CA ASP A 147 -15.99 -15.81 16.73
C ASP A 147 -16.59 -14.42 16.95
N TYR A 148 -17.93 -14.31 16.93
CA TYR A 148 -18.62 -13.07 17.24
C TYR A 148 -18.35 -12.60 18.66
N ILE A 149 -18.36 -13.52 19.63
CA ILE A 149 -18.10 -13.21 21.05
C ILE A 149 -16.65 -12.76 21.25
N LEU A 150 -15.67 -13.51 20.74
CA LEU A 150 -14.24 -13.20 20.85
C LEU A 150 -13.90 -11.83 20.25
N ARG A 151 -14.50 -11.49 19.11
CA ARG A 151 -14.34 -10.15 18.49
C ARG A 151 -14.90 -9.02 19.34
N ASN A 152 -16.07 -9.20 19.97
CA ASN A 152 -16.65 -8.20 20.86
C ASN A 152 -15.81 -8.01 22.13
N LEU A 153 -15.12 -9.06 22.56
CA LEU A 153 -14.18 -9.04 23.69
C LEU A 153 -12.79 -8.53 23.28
N SER A 154 -12.58 -8.17 22.01
CA SER A 154 -11.28 -7.75 21.45
C SER A 154 -10.16 -8.77 21.72
N ILE A 155 -10.48 -10.06 21.64
CA ILE A 155 -9.52 -11.15 21.79
C ILE A 155 -8.71 -11.31 20.51
N GLU A 156 -7.39 -11.36 20.66
CA GLU A 156 -6.42 -11.54 19.58
C GLU A 156 -5.64 -12.85 19.75
N GLN A 157 -5.52 -13.35 20.98
CA GLN A 157 -4.80 -14.57 21.33
C GLN A 157 -5.73 -15.61 21.96
N LEU A 158 -5.62 -16.86 21.49
CA LEU A 158 -6.37 -17.99 22.04
C LEU A 158 -5.42 -18.98 22.70
N VAL A 159 -5.59 -19.18 24.00
CA VAL A 159 -4.94 -20.28 24.73
C VAL A 159 -5.91 -21.45 24.75
N VAL A 160 -5.53 -22.59 24.18
CA VAL A 160 -6.42 -23.74 24.01
C VAL A 160 -5.99 -24.89 24.91
N CYS A 161 -6.97 -25.45 25.63
CA CYS A 161 -6.84 -26.68 26.39
C CYS A 161 -8.14 -27.49 26.31
N GLY A 162 -8.10 -28.80 26.58
CA GLY A 162 -9.32 -29.61 26.59
C GLY A 162 -9.16 -31.05 26.12
N GLN A 163 -10.30 -31.69 25.87
CA GLN A 163 -10.37 -33.12 25.60
C GLN A 163 -10.49 -33.44 24.11
N LEU A 164 -9.99 -34.62 23.73
CA LEU A 164 -9.87 -35.09 22.33
C LEU A 164 -8.93 -34.19 21.52
N THR A 165 -7.63 -34.32 21.82
CA THR A 165 -6.55 -33.55 21.21
C THR A 165 -6.57 -33.67 19.68
N ASP A 166 -6.81 -34.88 19.17
CA ASP A 166 -6.92 -35.28 17.77
C ASP A 166 -8.27 -34.94 17.11
N GLN A 167 -9.23 -34.37 17.84
CA GLN A 167 -10.56 -34.06 17.31
C GLN A 167 -10.97 -32.63 17.61
N CYS A 168 -11.66 -32.40 18.74
CA CYS A 168 -12.29 -31.12 19.03
C CYS A 168 -11.25 -30.01 19.27
N VAL A 169 -10.12 -30.34 19.90
CA VAL A 169 -9.01 -29.40 20.10
C VAL A 169 -8.36 -29.03 18.77
N GLU A 170 -7.90 -30.02 17.99
CA GLU A 170 -7.28 -29.78 16.69
C GLU A 170 -8.20 -29.02 15.73
N SER A 171 -9.48 -29.39 15.66
CA SER A 171 -10.46 -28.73 14.80
C SER A 171 -10.65 -27.25 15.18
N ALA A 172 -10.76 -26.96 16.49
CA ALA A 172 -10.90 -25.58 16.96
C ALA A 172 -9.64 -24.75 16.70
N VAL A 173 -8.45 -25.35 16.84
CA VAL A 173 -7.17 -24.69 16.59
C VAL A 173 -7.00 -24.30 15.13
N ARG A 174 -7.34 -25.19 14.20
CA ARG A 174 -7.24 -24.92 12.76
C ARG A 174 -8.21 -23.82 12.33
N ASP A 175 -9.47 -23.92 12.76
CA ASP A 175 -10.46 -22.87 12.46
C ASP A 175 -10.06 -21.51 13.08
N ALA A 176 -9.56 -21.50 14.31
CA ALA A 176 -9.07 -20.28 14.96
C ALA A 176 -7.89 -19.65 14.20
N ALA A 177 -6.95 -20.48 13.74
CA ALA A 177 -5.80 -20.02 12.97
C ALA A 177 -6.23 -19.40 11.63
N ASP A 178 -7.19 -20.01 10.93
CA ASP A 178 -7.72 -19.50 9.66
C ASP A 178 -8.56 -18.22 9.85
N LEU A 179 -9.20 -18.06 11.01
CA LEU A 179 -9.92 -16.84 11.39
C LEU A 179 -8.99 -15.70 11.84
N GLY A 180 -7.67 -15.96 11.94
CA GLY A 180 -6.66 -14.94 12.24
C GLY A 180 -6.31 -14.78 13.72
N TYR A 181 -6.70 -15.72 14.59
CA TYR A 181 -6.28 -15.70 16.00
C TYR A 181 -4.84 -16.22 16.16
N LEU A 182 -4.10 -15.63 17.10
CA LEU A 182 -2.81 -16.14 17.53
C LEU A 182 -3.02 -17.28 18.53
N VAL A 183 -2.93 -18.52 18.05
CA VAL A 183 -3.30 -19.71 18.81
C VAL A 183 -2.09 -20.31 19.54
N THR A 184 -2.24 -20.53 20.84
CA THR A 184 -1.29 -21.24 21.72
C THR A 184 -1.99 -22.45 22.33
N VAL A 185 -1.52 -23.65 22.04
CA VAL A 185 -1.99 -24.90 22.64
C VAL A 185 -1.12 -25.22 23.85
N VAL A 186 -1.75 -25.45 25.00
CA VAL A 186 -1.06 -25.94 26.20
C VAL A 186 -1.12 -27.47 26.18
N GLU A 187 -0.07 -28.10 25.67
CA GLU A 187 -0.10 -29.51 25.24
C GLU A 187 -0.38 -30.48 26.39
N ASP A 188 0.19 -30.22 27.57
CA ASP A 188 -0.02 -31.01 28.78
C ASP A 188 -1.31 -30.63 29.53
N ALA A 189 -2.06 -29.64 29.03
CA ALA A 189 -3.44 -29.36 29.40
C ALA A 189 -4.45 -29.89 28.36
N CYS A 190 -4.02 -30.74 27.43
CA CYS A 190 -4.90 -31.47 26.52
C CYS A 190 -4.89 -32.99 26.81
N ALA A 191 -5.97 -33.70 26.45
CA ALA A 191 -6.06 -35.16 26.57
C ALA A 191 -6.63 -35.82 25.30
N ALA A 192 -6.33 -37.10 25.10
CA ALA A 192 -6.91 -37.95 24.06
C ALA A 192 -7.14 -39.38 24.61
N ASN A 193 -7.71 -40.27 23.80
CA ASN A 193 -8.00 -41.64 24.24
C ASN A 193 -6.72 -42.49 24.37
N SER A 194 -5.74 -42.29 23.48
CA SER A 194 -4.44 -42.94 23.53
C SER A 194 -3.31 -41.91 23.47
N GLU A 195 -2.08 -42.32 23.81
CA GLU A 195 -0.91 -41.46 23.65
C GLU A 195 -0.64 -41.15 22.17
N ASP A 196 -0.85 -42.14 21.30
CA ASP A 196 -0.68 -42.00 19.86
C ASP A 196 -1.65 -40.98 19.27
N ASP A 197 -2.93 -41.01 19.64
CA ASP A 197 -3.92 -40.01 19.21
C ASP A 197 -3.52 -38.61 19.71
N HIS A 198 -3.08 -38.49 20.97
CA HIS A 198 -2.62 -37.23 21.53
C HIS A 198 -1.46 -36.64 20.72
N LEU A 199 -0.44 -37.45 20.41
CA LEU A 199 0.71 -37.04 19.63
C LEU A 199 0.33 -36.70 18.17
N LYS A 200 -0.58 -37.46 17.56
CA LYS A 200 -1.10 -37.18 16.20
C LYS A 200 -1.83 -35.86 16.15
N GLY A 201 -2.69 -35.56 17.12
CA GLY A 201 -3.37 -34.26 17.21
C GLY A 201 -2.39 -33.11 17.36
N LEU A 202 -1.41 -33.24 18.27
CA LEU A 202 -0.34 -32.25 18.42
C LEU A 202 0.47 -32.07 17.13
N HIS A 203 0.72 -33.15 16.39
CA HIS A 203 1.38 -33.09 15.10
C HIS A 203 0.53 -32.39 14.04
N GLY A 204 -0.77 -32.69 13.94
CA GLY A 204 -1.72 -32.07 13.01
C GLY A 204 -1.89 -30.56 13.19
N MET A 205 -1.67 -30.06 14.41
CA MET A 205 -1.68 -28.63 14.73
C MET A 205 -0.37 -27.90 14.39
N THR A 206 0.66 -28.60 13.88
CA THR A 206 1.94 -27.98 13.50
C THR A 206 1.73 -27.00 12.34
N GLY A 207 2.23 -25.77 12.49
CA GLY A 207 2.01 -24.69 11.52
C GLY A 207 0.72 -23.88 11.73
N PHE A 208 -0.18 -24.34 12.62
CA PHE A 208 -1.43 -23.66 12.97
C PHE A 208 -1.43 -23.07 14.40
N ALA A 209 -0.61 -23.59 15.32
CA ALA A 209 -0.50 -23.04 16.67
C ALA A 209 0.92 -23.13 17.22
N ARG A 210 1.23 -22.23 18.17
CA ARG A 210 2.34 -22.40 19.10
C ARG A 210 1.98 -23.50 20.10
N LYS A 211 2.89 -24.40 20.43
CA LYS A 211 2.70 -25.46 21.42
C LYS A 211 3.66 -25.23 22.58
N ILE A 212 3.14 -25.17 23.80
CA ILE A 212 3.91 -24.95 25.03
C ILE A 212 3.37 -25.83 26.16
N ASN A 213 4.15 -26.01 27.22
CA ASN A 213 3.67 -26.67 28.44
C ASN A 213 3.10 -25.67 29.46
N ILE A 214 2.46 -26.19 30.50
CA ILE A 214 1.83 -25.39 31.56
C ILE A 214 2.79 -24.43 32.28
N HIS A 215 4.05 -24.82 32.46
CA HIS A 215 5.03 -23.99 33.17
C HIS A 215 5.34 -22.71 32.36
N GLU A 216 5.58 -22.87 31.06
CA GLU A 216 5.81 -21.76 30.13
C GLU A 216 4.59 -20.84 30.04
N ALA A 217 3.39 -21.42 29.91
CA ALA A 217 2.14 -20.66 29.86
C ALA A 217 1.96 -19.78 31.11
N LEU A 218 2.13 -20.36 32.30
CA LEU A 218 1.99 -19.64 33.57
C LEU A 218 3.07 -18.58 33.78
N GLN A 219 4.28 -18.79 33.26
CA GLN A 219 5.36 -17.81 33.32
C GLN A 219 5.02 -16.58 32.47
N GLU A 220 4.55 -16.76 31.24
CA GLU A 220 4.17 -15.64 30.37
C GLU A 220 2.97 -14.88 30.92
N MET A 221 1.96 -15.59 31.43
CA MET A 221 0.79 -14.99 32.06
C MET A 221 1.12 -14.11 33.28
N LYS A 222 2.32 -14.22 33.89
CA LYS A 222 2.75 -13.39 35.04
C LYS A 222 3.53 -12.13 34.67
N ILE A 223 4.15 -12.07 33.49
CA ILE A 223 5.15 -11.04 33.15
C ILE A 223 4.54 -9.75 32.56
N GLY A 224 3.23 -9.74 32.24
CA GLY A 224 2.57 -8.56 31.66
C GLY A 224 2.37 -7.39 32.63
N THR A 225 3.37 -6.50 32.79
CA THR A 225 3.25 -5.23 33.52
C THR A 225 3.24 -4.00 32.58
N ALA A 226 2.16 -3.23 32.70
CA ALA A 226 1.99 -1.77 32.58
C ALA A 226 2.39 -0.98 31.31
N LYS A 227 1.37 -0.40 30.63
CA LYS A 227 1.20 1.06 30.52
C LYS A 227 -0.26 1.45 30.21
N SER A 228 -0.72 2.50 30.90
CA SER A 228 -2.09 2.99 31.10
C SER A 228 -2.88 3.36 29.83
N ILE A 229 -4.18 3.04 29.81
CA ILE A 229 -5.18 3.65 28.92
C ILE A 229 -6.15 4.40 29.83
N ASN A 230 -6.24 5.72 29.62
CA ASN A 230 -7.22 6.58 30.29
C ASN A 230 -8.61 6.38 29.66
N GLU A 231 -9.60 6.35 30.53
CA GLU A 231 -11.03 6.26 30.28
C GLU A 231 -11.57 7.54 29.63
N ASN A 232 -12.44 7.38 28.62
CA ASN A 232 -13.66 8.16 28.36
C ASN A 232 -14.24 7.74 27.01
N ASP A 233 -15.06 6.67 27.02
CA ASP A 233 -15.88 6.26 25.89
C ASP A 233 -17.34 6.15 26.38
N GLU A 234 -18.19 7.02 25.87
CA GLU A 234 -19.64 6.83 25.91
C GLU A 234 -20.26 7.61 24.74
N TRP A 235 -20.77 6.92 23.71
CA TRP A 235 -22.19 7.02 23.32
C TRP A 235 -22.60 6.23 22.05
N LEU A 236 -23.86 5.75 22.08
CA LEU A 236 -24.57 4.93 21.11
C LEU A 236 -25.57 5.74 20.26
N LEU A 237 -25.67 5.35 18.97
CA LEU A 237 -26.85 5.13 18.11
C LEU A 237 -27.99 6.17 18.00
N THR A 238 -28.41 6.44 16.76
CA THR A 238 -29.84 6.45 16.36
C THR A 238 -30.02 6.10 14.87
N HIS A 239 -31.12 5.42 14.54
CA HIS A 239 -31.54 4.92 13.22
C HIS A 239 -32.46 5.94 12.51
N HIS A 240 -32.58 5.90 11.17
CA HIS A 240 -33.87 5.95 10.44
C HIS A 240 -33.71 5.79 8.91
N SER A 241 -34.82 5.45 8.26
CA SER A 241 -35.02 4.66 7.04
C SER A 241 -35.64 5.44 5.87
N ASN A 242 -35.25 5.16 4.61
CA ASN A 242 -36.09 4.73 3.46
C ASN A 242 -35.64 5.23 2.06
N LYS A 243 -35.45 4.23 1.16
CA LYS A 243 -35.78 4.07 -0.28
C LYS A 243 -35.75 5.24 -1.28
N VAL A 244 -35.03 5.01 -2.40
CA VAL A 244 -35.22 5.65 -3.73
C VAL A 244 -34.99 4.62 -4.85
N GLU A 245 -35.82 4.66 -5.90
CA GLU A 245 -35.73 3.92 -7.18
C GLU A 245 -34.89 4.69 -8.23
N VAL A 246 -34.35 3.96 -9.21
CA VAL A 246 -33.51 4.47 -10.32
C VAL A 246 -34.30 4.54 -11.63
N PRO A 247 -34.00 5.48 -12.53
CA PRO A 247 -33.86 5.06 -13.94
C PRO A 247 -32.69 5.68 -14.72
N SER A 248 -32.31 4.90 -15.73
CA SER A 248 -31.40 5.11 -16.87
C SER A 248 -31.73 6.30 -17.78
N VAL A 249 -30.76 6.74 -18.61
CA VAL A 249 -30.81 6.76 -20.10
C VAL A 249 -29.58 7.49 -20.68
N LEU A 250 -29.08 6.96 -21.81
CA LEU A 250 -28.07 7.50 -22.74
C LEU A 250 -28.64 8.63 -23.61
N ASP A 251 -27.85 9.66 -23.96
CA ASP A 251 -27.68 10.09 -25.37
C ASP A 251 -26.64 11.20 -25.58
N ASN A 252 -26.13 11.25 -26.82
CA ASN A 252 -25.06 12.07 -27.40
C ASN A 252 -25.42 13.55 -27.65
N ASP A 253 -24.44 14.47 -27.59
CA ASP A 253 -23.97 15.25 -28.77
C ASP A 253 -22.84 16.26 -28.45
N ASN A 254 -21.82 16.23 -29.31
CA ASN A 254 -20.78 17.23 -29.66
C ASN A 254 -20.55 18.48 -28.77
N ALA A 255 -19.64 18.32 -27.81
CA ALA A 255 -18.61 19.29 -27.43
C ALA A 255 -17.42 18.49 -26.88
N PHE A 256 -16.17 18.95 -27.09
CA PHE A 256 -14.99 18.34 -26.46
C PHE A 256 -15.19 18.30 -24.94
N THR A 257 -15.58 17.14 -24.42
CA THR A 257 -15.86 16.93 -23.00
C THR A 257 -14.90 15.87 -22.51
N ILE A 258 -14.06 16.27 -21.55
CA ILE A 258 -13.27 15.34 -20.76
C ILE A 258 -14.27 14.44 -20.03
N PRO A 259 -14.23 13.11 -20.20
CA PRO A 259 -15.13 12.21 -19.47
C PRO A 259 -15.00 12.46 -17.97
N SER A 260 -16.12 12.61 -17.26
CA SER A 260 -16.15 12.79 -15.81
C SER A 260 -15.66 11.56 -15.02
N ALA A 261 -15.55 10.41 -15.70
CA ALA A 261 -15.05 9.16 -15.17
C ALA A 261 -14.22 8.43 -16.25
N SER A 262 -13.04 7.92 -15.90
CA SER A 262 -12.26 7.05 -16.77
C SER A 262 -12.78 5.61 -16.62
N SER A 263 -12.92 4.86 -17.72
CA SER A 263 -13.07 3.39 -17.62
C SER A 263 -11.72 2.67 -17.52
N PHE A 264 -10.67 3.40 -17.13
CA PHE A 264 -9.45 2.86 -16.51
C PHE A 264 -9.68 2.49 -15.03
N ASP A 265 -10.94 2.47 -14.62
CA ASP A 265 -11.51 1.81 -13.42
C ASP A 265 -11.32 0.28 -13.42
N LEU A 266 -10.51 -0.28 -14.34
CA LEU A 266 -10.39 -1.71 -14.60
C LEU A 266 -9.84 -2.53 -13.42
N HIS A 267 -9.40 -1.88 -12.34
CA HIS A 267 -9.08 -2.56 -11.07
C HIS A 267 -9.61 -1.88 -9.81
N ARG A 268 -10.39 -0.78 -9.89
CA ARG A 268 -11.32 -0.46 -8.80
C ARG A 268 -12.49 -1.44 -8.90
N LYS A 269 -12.22 -2.73 -8.72
CA LYS A 269 -13.25 -3.54 -8.12
C LYS A 269 -13.49 -2.85 -6.79
N ASP A 270 -14.70 -2.31 -6.63
CA ASP A 270 -15.35 -2.12 -5.34
C ASP A 270 -15.52 -3.49 -4.65
N ASP A 271 -14.45 -4.28 -4.63
CA ASP A 271 -14.30 -5.48 -3.85
C ASP A 271 -14.04 -5.01 -2.43
N TYR A 272 -15.14 -4.56 -1.86
CA TYR A 272 -15.25 -4.20 -0.48
C TYR A 272 -14.72 -5.33 0.42
N SER A 273 -14.83 -6.60 0.01
CA SER A 273 -14.26 -7.72 0.75
C SER A 273 -12.73 -7.65 0.77
N TYR A 274 -12.11 -7.35 -0.38
CA TYR A 274 -10.66 -7.12 -0.49
C TYR A 274 -10.18 -5.92 0.33
N GLN A 275 -10.87 -4.77 0.23
CA GLN A 275 -10.52 -3.57 1.01
C GLN A 275 -10.64 -3.82 2.51
N VAL A 276 -11.71 -4.48 2.96
CA VAL A 276 -11.91 -4.85 4.37
C VAL A 276 -10.85 -5.87 4.83
N ALA A 277 -10.48 -6.84 3.98
CA ALA A 277 -9.42 -7.78 4.26
C ALA A 277 -8.08 -7.06 4.46
N LEU A 278 -7.70 -6.16 3.53
CA LEU A 278 -6.50 -5.33 3.65
C LEU A 278 -6.48 -4.53 4.96
N LEU A 279 -7.56 -3.80 5.26
CA LEU A 279 -7.62 -2.99 6.48
C LEU A 279 -7.51 -3.83 7.76
N ARG A 280 -8.06 -5.04 7.77
CA ARG A 280 -7.89 -6.00 8.88
C ARG A 280 -6.45 -6.48 8.99
N SER A 281 -5.82 -6.80 7.88
CA SER A 281 -4.41 -7.21 7.84
C SER A 281 -3.48 -6.11 8.32
N LEU A 282 -3.77 -4.84 8.02
CA LEU A 282 -3.01 -3.70 8.54
C LEU A 282 -3.06 -3.61 10.06
N ARG A 283 -4.22 -3.91 10.66
CA ARG A 283 -4.34 -3.96 12.13
C ARG A 283 -3.45 -5.06 12.70
N ALA A 284 -3.44 -6.25 12.09
CA ALA A 284 -2.58 -7.35 12.51
C ALA A 284 -1.08 -7.02 12.34
N ALA A 285 -0.73 -6.26 11.30
CA ALA A 285 0.61 -5.74 11.07
C ALA A 285 1.04 -4.62 12.05
N GLY A 286 0.17 -4.21 12.99
CA GLY A 286 0.46 -3.16 13.97
C GLY A 286 0.30 -1.73 13.46
N VAL A 287 -0.29 -1.54 12.27
CA VAL A 287 -0.61 -0.22 11.72
C VAL A 287 -1.73 0.42 12.55
N LYS A 288 -1.50 1.68 12.93
CA LYS A 288 -2.44 2.49 13.71
C LYS A 288 -3.08 3.61 12.91
N PHE A 289 -2.43 4.05 11.84
CA PHE A 289 -2.85 5.19 11.04
C PHE A 289 -2.82 4.89 9.54
N LEU A 290 -3.82 5.43 8.84
CA LEU A 290 -3.86 5.50 7.38
C LEU A 290 -3.70 6.94 6.92
N ARG A 291 -2.67 7.21 6.13
CA ARG A 291 -2.47 8.49 5.46
C ARG A 291 -3.15 8.44 4.09
N TYR A 292 -4.22 9.21 3.96
CA TYR A 292 -4.83 9.48 2.65
C TYR A 292 -4.05 10.60 2.01
N ALA A 293 -3.31 10.30 0.95
CA ALA A 293 -2.36 11.19 0.31
C ALA A 293 -2.81 11.56 -1.09
N ALA A 294 -2.53 12.80 -1.50
CA ALA A 294 -2.59 13.27 -2.86
C ALA A 294 -1.38 14.17 -3.12
N VAL A 295 -1.01 14.36 -4.38
CA VAL A 295 0.14 15.21 -4.74
C VAL A 295 -0.37 16.49 -5.39
N ASP A 296 0.09 17.63 -4.88
CA ASP A 296 -0.21 18.94 -5.46
C ASP A 296 0.58 19.16 -6.76
N ALA A 297 0.19 20.14 -7.57
CA ALA A 297 0.79 20.41 -8.88
C ALA A 297 2.30 20.73 -8.83
N TYR A 298 2.86 20.93 -7.64
CA TYR A 298 4.26 21.30 -7.41
C TYR A 298 5.04 20.24 -6.66
N ASN A 299 4.56 18.99 -6.69
CA ASN A 299 5.26 17.79 -6.22
C ASN A 299 5.31 17.63 -4.68
N THR A 300 4.43 18.31 -3.95
CA THR A 300 4.27 18.13 -2.50
C THR A 300 3.20 17.09 -2.22
N ILE A 301 3.54 16.07 -1.41
CA ILE A 301 2.57 15.09 -0.92
C ILE A 301 1.74 15.73 0.19
N ARG A 302 0.46 15.99 -0.09
CA ARG A 302 -0.53 16.48 0.87
C ARG A 302 -1.29 15.29 1.43
N CYS A 303 -1.28 15.09 2.74
CA CYS A 303 -2.00 13.97 3.34
C CYS A 303 -2.71 14.31 4.64
N LYS A 304 -3.70 13.48 4.98
CA LYS A 304 -4.33 13.46 6.31
C LYS A 304 -4.21 12.07 6.91
N SER A 305 -3.78 12.03 8.17
CA SER A 305 -3.64 10.79 8.94
C SER A 305 -4.93 10.50 9.66
N VAL A 306 -5.53 9.34 9.39
CA VAL A 306 -6.77 8.86 9.99
C VAL A 306 -6.47 7.63 10.84
N PRO A 307 -6.94 7.54 12.09
CA PRO A 307 -6.80 6.31 12.88
C PRO A 307 -7.43 5.12 12.15
N LEU A 308 -6.71 3.99 12.07
CA LEU A 308 -7.19 2.78 11.40
C LEU A 308 -8.51 2.29 12.02
N SER A 309 -8.67 2.44 13.35
CA SER A 309 -9.92 2.14 14.05
C SER A 309 -11.10 2.97 13.56
N HIS A 310 -10.87 4.24 13.21
CA HIS A 310 -11.90 5.11 12.64
C HIS A 310 -12.22 4.70 11.20
N THR A 311 -11.22 4.45 10.35
CA THR A 311 -11.49 3.94 8.99
C THR A 311 -12.26 2.60 9.04
N MET A 312 -11.92 1.73 9.98
CA MET A 312 -12.62 0.46 10.20
C MET A 312 -14.05 0.65 10.72
N SER A 313 -14.37 1.73 11.44
CA SER A 313 -15.74 1.98 11.91
C SER A 313 -16.66 2.47 10.79
N LEU A 314 -16.09 3.02 9.70
CA LEU A 314 -16.83 3.43 8.51
C LEU A 314 -17.27 2.24 7.64
N ILE A 315 -16.72 1.04 7.84
CA ILE A 315 -17.10 -0.20 7.15
C ILE A 315 -18.57 -0.57 7.49
N PRO A 316 -19.51 -0.54 6.52
CA PRO A 316 -20.92 -0.79 6.75
C PRO A 316 -21.15 -2.19 7.29
N LYS A 317 -21.89 -2.25 8.39
CA LYS A 317 -22.35 -3.51 8.96
C LYS A 317 -23.39 -4.08 8.01
N ARG A 318 -23.17 -5.32 7.56
CA ARG A 318 -24.01 -6.05 6.60
C ARG A 318 -25.40 -6.29 7.20
N ASN A 319 -26.30 -5.30 7.10
CA ASN A 319 -27.70 -5.45 7.48
C ASN A 319 -28.47 -6.08 6.33
N GLY A 320 -29.15 -7.19 6.59
CA GLY A 320 -29.80 -8.07 5.61
C GLY A 320 -31.04 -7.51 4.90
N SER A 321 -31.06 -6.25 4.48
CA SER A 321 -32.13 -5.72 3.62
C SER A 321 -31.56 -4.95 2.43
N SER A 322 -31.95 -5.35 1.23
CA SER A 322 -31.59 -4.76 -0.06
C SER A 322 -32.05 -3.30 -0.25
N SER A 323 -31.28 -2.58 -1.08
CA SER A 323 -31.55 -1.31 -1.78
C SER A 323 -31.46 0.00 -0.98
N THR A 324 -30.29 0.66 -1.06
CA THR A 324 -30.07 1.91 -1.81
C THR A 324 -28.58 2.25 -1.79
N THR A 325 -28.04 2.70 -2.90
CA THR A 325 -26.69 3.23 -3.10
C THR A 325 -26.41 4.42 -2.18
N SER A 326 -25.99 4.17 -0.95
CA SER A 326 -25.22 5.14 -0.18
C SER A 326 -23.75 4.97 -0.56
N HIS A 327 -23.16 6.03 -1.09
CA HIS A 327 -21.78 6.12 -1.55
C HIS A 327 -20.81 5.33 -0.67
N LEU A 328 -19.89 4.64 -1.35
CA LEU A 328 -18.94 3.71 -0.77
C LEU A 328 -18.27 4.34 0.47
N PRO A 329 -18.39 3.69 1.65
CA PRO A 329 -18.02 4.26 2.95
C PRO A 329 -16.55 4.65 3.11
N MET A 330 -15.70 4.17 2.21
CA MET A 330 -14.26 4.40 2.23
C MET A 330 -13.81 5.51 1.27
N GLN A 331 -14.73 6.12 0.51
CA GLN A 331 -14.42 7.19 -0.45
C GLN A 331 -14.29 8.59 0.16
N SER A 332 -14.66 8.80 1.42
CA SER A 332 -14.76 10.17 1.98
C SER A 332 -14.30 10.35 3.46
N PRO A 333 -13.15 9.82 3.92
CA PRO A 333 -12.70 10.12 5.28
C PRO A 333 -12.01 11.48 5.41
N THR A 334 -11.55 12.08 4.30
CA THR A 334 -10.68 13.26 4.37
C THR A 334 -11.01 14.30 3.31
N SER A 335 -11.20 15.54 3.76
CA SER A 335 -11.42 16.71 2.92
C SER A 335 -10.19 17.61 2.90
N ILE A 336 -9.95 18.36 1.84
CA ILE A 336 -8.81 19.26 1.70
C ILE A 336 -9.19 20.42 0.78
N ALA A 337 -8.76 21.64 1.10
CA ALA A 337 -9.12 22.81 0.32
C ALA A 337 -8.45 22.78 -1.07
N GLU A 338 -9.16 23.23 -2.11
CA GLU A 338 -8.65 23.26 -3.49
C GLU A 338 -7.33 24.03 -3.62
N VAL A 339 -7.17 25.12 -2.85
CA VAL A 339 -5.94 25.92 -2.83
C VAL A 339 -4.69 25.07 -2.54
N CYS A 340 -4.81 24.01 -1.73
CA CYS A 340 -3.68 23.15 -1.39
C CYS A 340 -3.17 22.32 -2.58
N PHE A 341 -3.91 22.23 -3.68
CA PHE A 341 -3.50 21.46 -4.87
C PHE A 341 -2.75 22.26 -5.91
N ALA A 342 -3.00 23.56 -6.02
CA ALA A 342 -2.39 24.38 -7.08
C ALA A 342 -2.28 25.87 -6.73
N GLY A 343 -2.57 26.30 -5.50
CA GLY A 343 -2.55 27.71 -5.11
C GLY A 343 -1.38 28.11 -4.22
N LEU A 344 -0.62 27.13 -3.72
CA LEU A 344 0.48 27.32 -2.77
C LEU A 344 1.83 27.02 -3.45
N PRO A 345 2.83 27.90 -3.33
CA PRO A 345 4.17 27.61 -3.80
C PRO A 345 4.88 26.59 -2.89
N THR A 346 5.92 25.94 -3.41
CA THR A 346 6.69 24.88 -2.72
C THR A 346 7.39 25.35 -1.45
N HIS A 347 7.66 26.65 -1.32
CA HIS A 347 8.46 27.23 -0.24
C HIS A 347 7.64 27.96 0.83
N ALA A 348 6.31 28.09 0.66
CA ALA A 348 5.47 28.80 1.62
C ALA A 348 4.01 28.35 1.56
N ASP A 349 3.35 28.27 2.72
CA ASP A 349 1.89 28.10 2.82
C ASP A 349 1.17 29.46 2.62
N ALA A 350 1.51 30.17 1.56
CA ALA A 350 0.94 31.47 1.20
C ALA A 350 0.27 31.39 -0.18
N LEU A 351 -1.00 31.81 -0.25
CA LEU A 351 -1.75 31.83 -1.51
C LEU A 351 -1.08 32.77 -2.52
N VAL A 352 -0.89 32.30 -3.75
CA VAL A 352 -0.57 33.16 -4.89
C VAL A 352 -1.89 33.71 -5.45
N PRO A 353 -2.18 35.02 -5.34
CA PRO A 353 -3.48 35.57 -5.73
C PRO A 353 -3.84 35.34 -7.20
N ALA A 354 -2.83 35.35 -8.09
CA ALA A 354 -3.01 35.10 -9.52
C ALA A 354 -3.44 33.66 -9.86
N SER A 355 -3.39 32.73 -8.89
CA SER A 355 -3.90 31.36 -9.10
C SER A 355 -5.43 31.31 -9.20
N ASN A 356 -6.14 32.36 -8.78
CA ASN A 356 -7.60 32.41 -8.66
C ASN A 356 -8.20 31.30 -7.76
N LEU A 357 -7.38 30.70 -6.90
CA LEU A 357 -7.83 29.71 -5.92
C LEU A 357 -7.99 30.35 -4.54
N SER A 358 -8.78 29.70 -3.70
CA SER A 358 -9.05 30.14 -2.34
C SER A 358 -9.30 28.94 -1.42
N ALA A 359 -9.38 29.21 -0.12
CA ALA A 359 -9.71 28.19 0.87
C ALA A 359 -11.22 27.84 0.94
N GLN A 360 -12.06 28.34 0.03
CA GLN A 360 -13.52 28.15 0.11
C GLN A 360 -14.02 26.81 -0.44
N ASN A 361 -13.39 26.30 -1.50
CA ASN A 361 -13.80 25.05 -2.12
C ASN A 361 -13.04 23.87 -1.51
N VAL A 362 -13.74 22.77 -1.33
CA VAL A 362 -13.25 21.59 -0.63
C VAL A 362 -13.32 20.39 -1.57
N LEU A 363 -12.21 19.66 -1.64
CA LEU A 363 -12.09 18.38 -2.33
C LEU A 363 -12.10 17.23 -1.32
N THR A 364 -12.68 16.10 -1.71
CA THR A 364 -12.59 14.83 -0.99
C THR A 364 -11.53 13.94 -1.63
N LEU A 365 -10.78 13.22 -0.80
CA LEU A 365 -9.78 12.25 -1.27
C LEU A 365 -10.40 10.87 -1.40
N HIS A 366 -10.41 10.35 -2.62
CA HIS A 366 -10.87 9.01 -2.95
C HIS A 366 -9.65 8.09 -3.03
N PRO A 367 -9.45 7.20 -2.04
CA PRO A 367 -8.27 6.34 -1.96
C PRO A 367 -8.24 5.31 -3.08
N ASP A 368 -7.04 5.02 -3.57
CA ASP A 368 -6.77 3.90 -4.45
C ASP A 368 -6.04 2.79 -3.67
N PHE A 369 -6.75 1.74 -3.30
CA PHE A 369 -6.21 0.69 -2.43
C PHE A 369 -5.07 -0.12 -3.05
N SER A 370 -4.89 -0.11 -4.38
CA SER A 370 -3.72 -0.76 -5.00
C SER A 370 -2.42 0.01 -4.73
N SER A 371 -2.51 1.31 -4.45
CA SER A 371 -1.38 2.16 -4.08
C SER A 371 -1.01 2.07 -2.59
N LEU A 372 -1.73 1.27 -1.80
CA LEU A 372 -1.51 1.18 -0.36
C LEU A 372 -0.12 0.61 -0.08
N ARG A 373 0.66 1.32 0.75
CA ARG A 373 1.97 0.88 1.23
C ARG A 373 2.10 1.08 2.74
N VAL A 374 2.61 0.08 3.44
CA VAL A 374 3.09 0.25 4.83
C VAL A 374 4.43 0.97 4.77
N LEU A 375 4.66 1.97 5.63
CA LEU A 375 5.86 2.79 5.57
C LEU A 375 6.94 2.22 6.51
N PRO A 376 8.08 1.69 6.01
CA PRO A 376 9.13 1.10 6.85
C PRO A 376 9.71 2.12 7.85
N TYR A 377 9.83 3.38 7.42
CA TYR A 377 10.30 4.50 8.23
C TYR A 377 9.23 5.09 9.17
N ALA A 378 7.97 4.63 9.08
CA ALA A 378 6.89 5.04 9.96
C ALA A 378 5.98 3.84 10.26
N PRO A 379 6.47 2.80 10.96
CA PRO A 379 5.90 1.44 10.98
C PRO A 379 4.49 1.33 11.57
N LYS A 380 3.99 2.37 12.22
CA LYS A 380 2.60 2.46 12.71
C LYS A 380 1.65 3.05 11.68
N THR A 381 2.10 3.26 10.44
CA THR A 381 1.39 4.01 9.41
C THR A 381 1.46 3.29 8.08
N ALA A 382 0.33 3.22 7.38
CA ALA A 382 0.30 2.98 5.95
C ALA A 382 -0.18 4.24 5.22
N MET A 383 0.22 4.40 3.96
CA MET A 383 -0.18 5.49 3.09
C MET A 383 -0.91 4.95 1.87
N ILE A 384 -1.93 5.68 1.41
CA ILE A 384 -2.74 5.35 0.24
C ILE A 384 -2.80 6.59 -0.64
N MET A 385 -2.37 6.48 -1.89
CA MET A 385 -2.54 7.54 -2.89
C MET A 385 -4.01 7.66 -3.27
N SER A 386 -4.45 8.89 -3.53
CA SER A 386 -5.85 9.22 -3.71
C SER A 386 -6.04 10.14 -4.92
N THR A 387 -7.21 10.01 -5.54
CA THR A 387 -7.72 11.02 -6.47
C THR A 387 -8.54 12.06 -5.70
N ALA A 388 -8.56 13.30 -6.16
CA ALA A 388 -9.26 14.39 -5.49
C ALA A 388 -10.53 14.75 -6.25
N HIS A 389 -11.67 14.79 -5.55
CA HIS A 389 -12.99 14.98 -6.13
C HIS A 389 -13.67 16.20 -5.52
N ASP A 390 -14.47 16.93 -6.30
CA ASP A 390 -15.27 18.03 -5.79
C ASP A 390 -16.29 17.51 -4.77
N GLN A 391 -16.28 18.06 -3.55
CA GLN A 391 -17.11 17.54 -2.45
C GLN A 391 -18.62 17.63 -2.74
N ARG A 392 -19.06 18.61 -3.54
CA ARG A 392 -20.49 18.86 -3.81
C ARG A 392 -21.02 17.98 -4.94
N THR A 393 -20.22 17.76 -5.98
CA THR A 393 -20.63 17.10 -7.21
C THR A 393 -20.10 15.67 -7.33
N GLY A 394 -19.07 15.30 -6.56
CA GLY A 394 -18.35 14.03 -6.66
C GLY A 394 -17.48 13.90 -7.91
N ALA A 395 -17.47 14.90 -8.79
CA ALA A 395 -16.69 14.88 -10.02
C ALA A 395 -15.19 14.92 -9.71
N LEU A 396 -14.39 14.23 -10.52
CA LEU A 396 -12.92 14.32 -10.45
C LEU A 396 -12.49 15.78 -10.61
N SER A 397 -11.69 16.27 -9.67
CA SER A 397 -11.24 17.66 -9.68
C SER A 397 -10.32 17.91 -10.87
N PRO A 398 -10.49 19.03 -11.60
CA PRO A 398 -9.54 19.43 -12.65
C PRO A 398 -8.14 19.73 -12.08
N LEU A 399 -8.00 19.95 -10.77
CA LEU A 399 -6.72 20.17 -10.10
C LEU A 399 -5.99 18.87 -9.71
N CYS A 400 -6.62 17.70 -9.88
CA CYS A 400 -6.04 16.41 -9.50
C CYS A 400 -5.07 15.92 -10.59
N THR A 401 -3.75 15.97 -10.33
CA THR A 401 -2.74 15.54 -11.32
C THR A 401 -2.70 14.02 -11.51
N ARG A 402 -2.86 13.23 -10.44
CA ARG A 402 -3.02 11.76 -10.55
C ARG A 402 -4.23 11.39 -11.42
N GLY A 403 -5.35 12.08 -11.20
CA GLY A 403 -6.56 11.93 -12.01
C GLY A 403 -6.37 12.41 -13.46
N LEU A 404 -5.53 13.42 -13.71
CA LEU A 404 -5.19 13.82 -15.08
C LEU A 404 -4.43 12.71 -15.80
N LEU A 405 -3.43 12.09 -15.17
CA LEU A 405 -2.71 10.96 -15.75
C LEU A 405 -3.65 9.78 -16.03
N GLU A 406 -4.53 9.43 -15.09
CA GLU A 406 -5.58 8.40 -15.29
C GLU A 406 -6.39 8.65 -16.57
N ARG A 407 -6.80 9.90 -16.83
CA ARG A 407 -7.56 10.25 -18.04
C ARG A 407 -6.73 10.13 -19.32
N VAL A 408 -5.47 10.52 -19.29
CA VAL A 408 -4.57 10.42 -20.46
C VAL A 408 -4.31 8.96 -20.82
N LEU A 409 -4.02 8.11 -19.84
CA LEU A 409 -3.86 6.67 -20.04
C LEU A 409 -5.14 6.02 -20.57
N HIS A 410 -6.29 6.43 -20.02
CA HIS A 410 -7.59 5.98 -20.49
C HIS A 410 -7.83 6.32 -21.97
N LYS A 411 -7.51 7.56 -22.36
CA LYS A 411 -7.63 8.04 -23.74
C LYS A 411 -6.70 7.28 -24.69
N ALA A 412 -5.46 7.02 -24.27
CA ALA A 412 -4.52 6.23 -25.05
C ALA A 412 -5.07 4.83 -25.34
N ASN A 413 -5.61 4.16 -24.33
CA ASN A 413 -6.18 2.84 -24.51
C ASN A 413 -7.43 2.86 -25.42
N THR A 414 -8.36 3.79 -25.17
CA THR A 414 -9.65 3.84 -25.89
C THR A 414 -9.54 4.34 -27.32
N ASP A 415 -8.78 5.40 -27.58
CA ASP A 415 -8.69 6.01 -28.91
C ASP A 415 -7.65 5.33 -29.80
N TRP A 416 -6.60 4.75 -29.21
CA TRP A 416 -5.44 4.24 -29.94
C TRP A 416 -5.19 2.74 -29.78
N GLY A 417 -5.85 2.09 -28.81
CA GLY A 417 -5.62 0.67 -28.51
C GLY A 417 -4.20 0.39 -28.06
N ILE A 418 -3.57 1.35 -27.35
CA ILE A 418 -2.21 1.22 -26.85
C ILE A 418 -2.18 1.23 -25.32
N GLN A 419 -1.29 0.42 -24.76
CA GLN A 419 -0.92 0.45 -23.35
C GLN A 419 0.53 0.90 -23.23
N PHE A 420 0.76 1.97 -22.47
CA PHE A 420 2.12 2.46 -22.21
C PHE A 420 2.85 1.58 -21.20
N SER A 421 4.16 1.49 -21.37
CA SER A 421 5.11 0.96 -20.38
C SER A 421 6.08 2.07 -20.01
N ILE A 422 6.28 2.31 -18.71
CA ILE A 422 7.20 3.36 -18.22
C ILE A 422 8.18 2.78 -17.20
N GLY A 423 9.44 3.21 -17.28
CA GLY A 423 10.47 3.03 -16.25
C GLY A 423 11.04 4.39 -15.83
N ALA A 424 11.66 4.45 -14.65
CA ALA A 424 12.18 5.69 -14.09
C ALA A 424 13.55 5.48 -13.42
N GLU A 425 14.47 6.41 -13.65
CA GLU A 425 15.82 6.46 -13.06
C GLU A 425 15.90 7.67 -12.12
N LEU A 426 16.02 7.45 -10.81
CA LEU A 426 16.04 8.53 -9.80
C LEU A 426 17.47 8.80 -9.35
N GLU A 427 18.01 9.97 -9.67
CA GLU A 427 19.29 10.42 -9.15
C GLU A 427 19.12 11.31 -7.90
N PHE A 428 20.02 11.14 -6.93
CA PHE A 428 20.10 11.98 -5.73
C PHE A 428 21.52 12.05 -5.20
N MET A 429 21.79 13.03 -4.33
CA MET A 429 23.08 13.17 -3.66
C MET A 429 22.94 13.01 -2.15
N LEU A 430 23.83 12.24 -1.55
CA LEU A 430 23.93 12.07 -0.10
C LEU A 430 24.94 13.04 0.51
N PHE A 431 24.51 13.67 1.60
CA PHE A 431 25.34 14.58 2.38
C PHE A 431 25.41 14.14 3.84
N HIS A 432 26.58 14.28 4.45
CA HIS A 432 26.77 14.18 5.88
C HIS A 432 27.43 15.46 6.41
N SER A 433 26.83 16.08 7.43
CA SER A 433 27.30 17.36 8.00
C SER A 433 27.54 18.45 6.93
N GLY A 434 26.66 18.54 5.92
CA GLY A 434 26.72 19.53 4.85
C GLY A 434 27.76 19.28 3.77
N LYS A 435 28.41 18.10 3.74
CA LYS A 435 29.37 17.71 2.69
C LYS A 435 28.92 16.41 2.01
N PRO A 436 29.24 16.19 0.72
CA PRO A 436 29.02 14.90 0.08
C PRO A 436 29.67 13.76 0.87
N VAL A 437 29.01 12.59 0.89
CA VAL A 437 29.49 11.42 1.66
C VAL A 437 30.77 10.80 1.10
N ASP A 438 31.05 11.01 -0.18
CA ASP A 438 32.28 10.58 -0.84
C ASP A 438 32.67 11.56 -1.98
N MET A 439 33.83 11.31 -2.59
CA MET A 439 34.38 12.08 -3.73
C MET A 439 34.77 11.17 -4.90
N SER A 440 34.18 9.97 -4.95
CA SER A 440 34.49 8.95 -5.94
C SER A 440 33.98 9.32 -7.34
N THR A 441 34.46 8.61 -8.35
CA THR A 441 34.04 8.84 -9.75
C THR A 441 32.93 7.87 -10.16
N PHE A 442 32.27 8.18 -11.28
CA PHE A 442 31.20 7.39 -11.88
C PHE A 442 31.45 5.88 -11.85
N ALA A 443 30.43 5.12 -11.43
CA ALA A 443 30.38 3.66 -11.43
C ALA A 443 31.60 2.96 -10.78
N THR A 444 32.19 3.56 -9.74
CA THR A 444 33.27 2.93 -8.98
C THR A 444 32.73 2.06 -7.83
N THR A 445 33.49 1.01 -7.48
CA THR A 445 33.14 0.14 -6.35
C THR A 445 33.24 0.86 -5.00
N THR A 446 34.04 1.92 -4.91
CA THR A 446 34.25 2.70 -3.68
C THR A 446 32.94 3.26 -3.14
N THR A 447 32.13 3.92 -3.97
CA THR A 447 30.82 4.46 -3.55
C THR A 447 29.95 3.39 -2.93
N LEU A 448 29.85 2.23 -3.60
CA LEU A 448 29.00 1.13 -3.17
C LEU A 448 29.48 0.47 -1.88
N ASN A 449 30.80 0.32 -1.74
CA ASN A 449 31.39 -0.26 -0.53
C ASN A 449 31.30 0.68 0.68
N ASP A 450 31.56 1.97 0.47
CA ASP A 450 31.55 2.97 1.54
C ASP A 450 30.11 3.26 2.02
N GLN A 451 29.12 3.11 1.14
CA GLN A 451 27.69 3.32 1.44
C GLN A 451 26.89 2.01 1.55
N GLU A 452 27.55 0.87 1.74
CA GLU A 452 26.91 -0.46 1.70
C GLU A 452 25.76 -0.59 2.71
N GLU A 453 25.95 -0.11 3.94
CA GLU A 453 24.92 -0.19 4.99
C GLU A 453 23.68 0.64 4.64
N PHE A 454 23.88 1.84 4.06
CA PHE A 454 22.79 2.68 3.57
C PHE A 454 22.06 2.02 2.40
N ILE A 455 22.79 1.48 1.42
CA ILE A 455 22.23 0.84 0.23
C ILE A 455 21.44 -0.41 0.61
N GLY A 456 21.97 -1.26 1.51
CA GLY A 456 21.27 -2.44 2.02
C GLY A 456 19.99 -2.07 2.75
N THR A 457 20.04 -1.08 3.64
CA THR A 457 18.85 -0.57 4.34
C THR A 457 17.81 0.00 3.37
N LEU A 458 18.24 0.78 2.38
CA LEU A 458 17.37 1.37 1.37
C LEU A 458 16.69 0.29 0.53
N TYR A 459 17.44 -0.72 0.08
CA TYR A 459 16.91 -1.85 -0.67
C TYR A 459 15.83 -2.58 0.13
N ASP A 460 16.11 -2.92 1.40
CA ASP A 460 15.14 -3.59 2.28
C ASP A 460 13.86 -2.77 2.48
N MET A 461 13.99 -1.43 2.59
CA MET A 461 12.83 -0.54 2.75
C MET A 461 12.00 -0.45 1.46
N LEU A 462 12.64 -0.35 0.30
CA LEU A 462 11.95 -0.33 -1.00
C LEU A 462 11.27 -1.68 -1.29
N GLU A 463 11.94 -2.79 -0.99
CA GLU A 463 11.39 -4.15 -1.13
C GLU A 463 10.19 -4.37 -0.20
N GLN A 464 10.24 -3.88 1.05
CA GLN A 464 9.08 -3.91 1.97
C GLN A 464 7.87 -3.10 1.48
N GLN A 465 8.09 -2.17 0.56
CA GLN A 465 7.05 -1.38 -0.10
C GLN A 465 6.71 -1.92 -1.50
N ASP A 466 7.13 -3.14 -1.85
CA ASP A 466 6.90 -3.75 -3.16
C ASP A 466 7.35 -2.84 -4.33
N ILE A 467 8.44 -2.07 -4.14
CA ILE A 467 9.02 -1.20 -5.18
C ILE A 467 10.18 -1.96 -5.82
N PRO A 468 10.03 -2.47 -7.05
CA PRO A 468 11.07 -3.24 -7.72
C PRO A 468 12.21 -2.33 -8.17
N VAL A 469 13.42 -2.58 -7.66
CA VAL A 469 14.65 -1.91 -8.04
C VAL A 469 15.44 -2.82 -8.98
N GLU A 470 15.82 -2.33 -10.16
CA GLU A 470 16.66 -3.07 -11.11
C GLU A 470 18.14 -2.89 -10.79
N THR A 471 18.57 -1.65 -10.52
CA THR A 471 19.98 -1.33 -10.24
C THR A 471 20.12 -0.15 -9.29
N ILE A 472 21.21 -0.16 -8.51
CA ILE A 472 21.70 0.99 -7.75
C ILE A 472 23.19 1.17 -8.08
N HIS A 473 23.61 2.38 -8.45
CA HIS A 473 25.01 2.66 -8.74
C HIS A 473 25.44 4.08 -8.33
N GLY A 474 26.75 4.24 -8.13
CA GLY A 474 27.40 5.54 -7.97
C GLY A 474 27.39 6.33 -9.27
N GLU A 475 27.00 7.58 -9.19
CA GLU A 475 26.86 8.49 -10.32
C GLU A 475 28.04 9.47 -10.43
N SER A 476 27.94 10.40 -11.36
CA SER A 476 29.06 11.21 -11.85
C SER A 476 29.46 12.40 -10.96
N ALA A 477 28.66 12.75 -9.96
CA ALA A 477 28.99 13.77 -8.96
C ALA A 477 29.32 13.16 -7.58
N PRO A 478 30.12 13.83 -6.74
CA PRO A 478 30.41 13.40 -5.38
C PRO A 478 29.16 13.10 -4.56
N GLY A 479 29.12 11.91 -3.93
CA GLY A 479 27.97 11.46 -3.14
C GLY A 479 26.70 11.18 -3.96
N GLN A 480 26.77 11.19 -5.29
CA GLN A 480 25.62 10.96 -6.15
C GLN A 480 25.37 9.45 -6.34
N LEU A 481 24.12 9.06 -6.20
CA LEU A 481 23.63 7.70 -6.43
C LEU A 481 22.42 7.77 -7.36
N GLU A 482 22.20 6.68 -8.08
CA GLU A 482 21.01 6.44 -8.88
C GLU A 482 20.30 5.18 -8.41
N VAL A 483 18.97 5.24 -8.34
CA VAL A 483 18.08 4.09 -8.15
C VAL A 483 17.23 3.94 -9.40
N VAL A 484 17.40 2.82 -10.10
CA VAL A 484 16.62 2.48 -11.30
C VAL A 484 15.44 1.60 -10.90
N LEU A 485 14.23 2.09 -11.13
CA LEU A 485 13.01 1.34 -10.88
C LEU A 485 12.66 0.45 -12.08
N ALA A 486 12.13 -0.74 -11.81
CA ALA A 486 11.69 -1.62 -12.88
C ALA A 486 10.54 -0.99 -13.67
N HIS A 487 10.56 -1.20 -14.98
CA HIS A 487 9.50 -0.71 -15.85
C HIS A 487 8.20 -1.50 -15.66
N SER A 488 7.06 -0.85 -15.89
CA SER A 488 5.75 -1.50 -15.82
C SER A 488 4.74 -0.90 -16.78
N ASN A 489 3.77 -1.72 -17.20
CA ASN A 489 2.60 -1.30 -17.96
C ASN A 489 1.48 -0.71 -17.06
N ASN A 490 1.67 -0.72 -15.73
CA ASN A 490 0.88 0.04 -14.79
C ASN A 490 1.57 1.38 -14.50
N VAL A 491 1.35 2.34 -15.40
CA VAL A 491 2.00 3.66 -15.35
C VAL A 491 1.65 4.46 -14.09
N LEU A 492 0.44 4.30 -13.54
CA LEU A 492 0.07 4.95 -12.28
C LEU A 492 0.89 4.39 -11.11
N GLN A 493 1.10 3.08 -11.08
CA GLN A 493 1.93 2.46 -10.07
C GLN A 493 3.37 2.98 -10.14
N ILE A 494 3.96 3.12 -11.33
CA ILE A 494 5.30 3.69 -11.49
C ILE A 494 5.37 5.13 -10.97
N ALA A 495 4.36 5.95 -11.25
CA ALA A 495 4.28 7.31 -10.72
C ALA A 495 4.15 7.32 -9.18
N ASP A 496 3.33 6.43 -8.61
CA ASP A 496 3.21 6.23 -7.16
C ASP A 496 4.58 5.77 -6.57
N ASP A 497 5.29 4.84 -7.24
CA ASP A 497 6.57 4.26 -6.81
C ASP A 497 7.69 5.30 -6.81
N VAL A 498 7.77 6.19 -7.81
CA VAL A 498 8.73 7.31 -7.83
C VAL A 498 8.58 8.18 -6.59
N LEU A 499 7.34 8.48 -6.19
CA LEU A 499 7.05 9.28 -5.00
C LEU A 499 7.44 8.55 -3.71
N PHE A 500 7.06 7.27 -3.59
CA PHE A 500 7.43 6.46 -2.44
C PHE A 500 8.94 6.25 -2.34
N ALA A 501 9.62 5.98 -3.45
CA ALA A 501 11.06 5.81 -3.51
C ALA A 501 11.77 7.08 -3.02
N ARG A 502 11.35 8.26 -3.49
CA ARG A 502 11.89 9.54 -3.02
C ARG A 502 11.74 9.72 -1.50
N GLU A 503 10.54 9.51 -0.96
CA GLU A 503 10.30 9.61 0.49
C GLU A 503 11.12 8.59 1.29
N THR A 504 11.28 7.38 0.75
CA THR A 504 12.05 6.29 1.35
C THR A 504 13.54 6.58 1.37
N ILE A 505 14.10 7.13 0.28
CA ILE A 505 15.48 7.60 0.19
C ILE A 505 15.74 8.68 1.24
N ILE A 506 14.86 9.68 1.35
CA ILE A 506 14.97 10.75 2.35
C ILE A 506 14.94 10.17 3.76
N ALA A 507 14.01 9.26 4.05
CA ALA A 507 13.89 8.66 5.36
C ALA A 507 15.07 7.76 5.71
N CYS A 508 15.55 6.95 4.76
CA CYS A 508 16.73 6.10 4.92
C CYS A 508 17.97 6.96 5.21
N ALA A 509 18.18 8.04 4.45
CA ALA A 509 19.30 8.95 4.67
C ALA A 509 19.27 9.51 6.10
N LYS A 510 18.09 9.91 6.59
CA LYS A 510 17.91 10.38 7.97
C LYS A 510 18.25 9.31 9.02
N LEU A 511 17.86 8.05 8.78
CA LEU A 511 18.21 6.93 9.68
C LEU A 511 19.72 6.74 9.81
N HIS A 512 20.46 7.03 8.74
CA HIS A 512 21.92 6.97 8.68
C HIS A 512 22.63 8.27 9.08
N GLY A 513 21.91 9.27 9.62
CA GLY A 513 22.49 10.57 9.98
C GLY A 513 23.00 11.37 8.78
N MET A 514 22.42 11.12 7.61
CA MET A 514 22.71 11.78 6.34
C MET A 514 21.50 12.61 5.87
N THR A 515 21.68 13.33 4.77
CA THR A 515 20.65 14.09 4.09
C THR A 515 20.68 13.74 2.61
N ALA A 516 19.57 13.26 2.06
CA ALA A 516 19.42 13.06 0.62
C ALA A 516 18.89 14.33 -0.04
N LEU A 517 19.57 14.81 -1.08
CA LEU A 517 19.18 15.95 -1.88
C LEU A 517 18.83 15.54 -3.31
N PHE A 518 17.62 15.89 -3.72
CA PHE A 518 17.12 15.76 -5.10
C PHE A 518 17.25 17.07 -5.88
N LEU A 519 18.05 18.03 -5.38
CA LEU A 519 18.27 19.29 -6.06
C LEU A 519 18.90 19.05 -7.44
N PRO A 520 18.34 19.59 -8.54
CA PRO A 520 18.80 19.28 -9.91
C PRO A 520 20.28 19.62 -10.14
N LYS A 521 20.76 20.72 -9.57
CA LYS A 521 22.14 21.15 -9.75
C LYS A 521 22.67 21.81 -8.48
N VAL A 522 23.68 21.18 -7.89
CA VAL A 522 24.36 21.66 -6.67
C VAL A 522 25.60 22.52 -6.98
N SER A 523 26.21 22.33 -8.14
CA SER A 523 27.41 23.04 -8.59
C SER A 523 27.44 23.16 -10.11
N ALA A 524 28.02 24.24 -10.62
CA ALA A 524 28.20 24.44 -12.05
C ALA A 524 29.16 23.41 -12.68
N MET A 525 30.10 22.86 -11.91
CA MET A 525 31.19 22.01 -12.41
C MET A 525 30.93 20.50 -12.31
N GLN A 526 29.83 20.09 -11.68
CA GLN A 526 29.51 18.69 -11.39
C GLN A 526 28.30 18.23 -12.19
N ALA A 527 28.09 16.92 -12.33
CA ALA A 527 26.82 16.38 -12.82
C ALA A 527 25.66 16.80 -11.90
N GLY A 528 24.43 16.65 -12.36
CA GLY A 528 23.25 17.10 -11.62
C GLY A 528 22.11 16.08 -11.70
N ASN A 529 21.31 15.99 -10.64
CA ASN A 529 20.31 14.95 -10.42
C ASN A 529 19.17 14.99 -11.44
N GLY A 530 19.02 13.92 -12.21
CA GLY A 530 17.89 13.64 -13.10
C GLY A 530 16.77 12.79 -12.51
N LEU A 531 15.72 12.69 -13.32
CA LEU A 531 14.66 11.71 -13.24
C LEU A 531 14.39 11.18 -14.66
N HIS A 532 15.25 10.33 -15.22
CA HIS A 532 15.04 9.90 -16.60
C HIS A 532 13.80 9.03 -16.72
N LEU A 533 12.98 9.30 -17.74
CA LEU A 533 11.76 8.55 -18.00
C LEU A 533 11.92 7.73 -19.28
N HIS A 534 11.78 6.42 -19.15
CA HIS A 534 11.77 5.50 -20.27
C HIS A 534 10.33 5.18 -20.63
N PHE A 535 9.96 5.29 -21.91
CA PHE A 535 8.63 4.92 -22.36
C PHE A 535 8.65 4.09 -23.64
N SER A 536 7.70 3.18 -23.70
CA SER A 536 7.29 2.46 -24.91
C SER A 536 5.78 2.23 -24.84
N PHE A 537 5.20 1.68 -25.91
CA PHE A 537 3.82 1.22 -25.88
C PHE A 537 3.64 -0.10 -26.61
N GLN A 538 2.70 -0.89 -26.10
CA GLN A 538 2.25 -2.14 -26.68
C GLN A 538 0.89 -1.95 -27.35
N ASP A 539 0.61 -2.74 -28.38
CA ASP A 539 -0.75 -2.82 -28.94
C ASP A 539 -1.67 -3.73 -28.12
N ALA A 540 -2.93 -3.83 -28.52
CA ALA A 540 -3.93 -4.70 -27.91
C ALA A 540 -3.56 -6.20 -27.89
N ASN A 541 -2.56 -6.64 -28.67
CA ASN A 541 -2.06 -8.02 -28.68
C ASN A 541 -0.84 -8.19 -27.76
N MET A 542 -0.54 -7.20 -26.90
CA MET A 542 0.64 -7.18 -26.02
C MET A 542 1.96 -7.25 -26.78
N SER A 543 1.97 -6.90 -28.08
CA SER A 543 3.17 -6.86 -28.90
C SER A 543 3.81 -5.48 -28.80
N ASN A 544 5.15 -5.41 -28.80
CA ASN A 544 5.88 -4.15 -28.80
C ASN A 544 5.63 -3.39 -30.13
N ALA A 545 4.57 -2.58 -30.14
CA ALA A 545 4.16 -1.75 -31.27
C ALA A 545 5.04 -0.51 -31.44
N PHE A 546 6.00 -0.31 -30.55
CA PHE A 546 6.95 0.79 -30.57
C PHE A 546 8.15 0.52 -31.49
N SER A 547 8.55 -0.75 -31.64
CA SER A 547 9.75 -1.15 -32.39
C SER A 547 9.46 -1.47 -33.86
N ASP A 548 10.34 -1.06 -34.78
CA ASP A 548 10.32 -1.47 -36.18
C ASP A 548 11.73 -1.46 -36.77
N THR A 549 12.34 -2.64 -36.88
CA THR A 549 13.71 -2.80 -37.38
C THR A 549 13.88 -2.47 -38.86
N SER A 550 12.78 -2.34 -39.62
CA SER A 550 12.81 -1.89 -41.01
C SER A 550 13.01 -0.38 -41.14
N ARG A 551 12.81 0.38 -40.06
CA ARG A 551 12.96 1.84 -40.02
C ARG A 551 14.40 2.21 -39.62
N PRO A 552 14.99 3.25 -40.24
CA PRO A 552 16.33 3.73 -39.83
C PRO A 552 16.40 4.13 -38.36
N SER A 553 15.31 4.70 -37.83
CA SER A 553 15.14 5.11 -36.43
C SER A 553 15.04 3.95 -35.45
N GLY A 554 14.74 2.72 -35.90
CA GLY A 554 14.49 1.55 -35.07
C GLY A 554 13.10 1.48 -34.43
N ILE A 555 12.30 2.55 -34.56
CA ILE A 555 10.94 2.66 -34.00
C ILE A 555 9.89 2.70 -35.10
N SER A 556 8.68 2.23 -34.79
CA SER A 556 7.55 2.17 -35.73
C SER A 556 7.09 3.54 -36.18
N VAL A 557 6.33 3.64 -37.29
CA VAL A 557 5.75 4.90 -37.76
C VAL A 557 4.91 5.60 -36.68
N ARG A 558 4.21 4.83 -35.84
CA ARG A 558 3.47 5.39 -34.69
C ARG A 558 4.43 5.93 -33.64
N GLY A 559 5.52 5.21 -33.34
CA GLY A 559 6.58 5.66 -32.44
C GLY A 559 7.25 6.93 -32.94
N GLU A 560 7.56 7.02 -34.23
CA GLU A 560 8.13 8.21 -34.87
C GLU A 560 7.20 9.42 -34.72
N SER A 561 5.91 9.27 -35.01
CA SER A 561 4.92 10.33 -34.81
C SER A 561 4.76 10.71 -33.33
N PHE A 562 4.85 9.75 -32.42
CA PHE A 562 4.77 9.99 -30.98
C PHE A 562 5.97 10.82 -30.49
N VAL A 563 7.19 10.42 -30.84
CA VAL A 563 8.41 11.16 -30.49
C VAL A 563 8.38 12.57 -31.09
N GLU A 564 7.94 12.73 -32.33
CA GLU A 564 7.81 14.04 -32.95
C GLU A 564 6.82 14.95 -32.23
N GLY A 565 5.69 14.40 -31.74
CA GLY A 565 4.75 15.14 -30.90
C GLY A 565 5.39 15.68 -29.63
N ILE A 566 6.18 14.86 -28.93
CA ILE A 566 6.94 15.30 -27.76
C ILE A 566 7.92 16.42 -28.15
N LEU A 567 8.68 16.24 -29.23
CA LEU A 567 9.67 17.24 -29.68
C LEU A 567 9.03 18.57 -30.11
N ALA A 568 7.84 18.54 -30.70
CA ALA A 568 7.10 19.74 -31.08
C ALA A 568 6.68 20.58 -29.86
N HIS A 569 6.33 19.91 -28.76
CA HIS A 569 5.91 20.53 -27.51
C HIS A 569 7.03 20.66 -26.48
N LEU A 570 8.23 20.14 -26.76
CA LEU A 570 9.34 20.07 -25.81
C LEU A 570 9.63 21.42 -25.11
N PRO A 571 9.70 22.57 -25.82
CA PRO A 571 9.90 23.87 -25.17
C PRO A 571 8.85 24.22 -24.09
N SER A 572 7.59 23.84 -24.28
CA SER A 572 6.51 24.00 -23.30
C SER A 572 6.61 22.95 -22.18
N LEU A 573 6.95 21.71 -22.55
CA LEU A 573 7.03 20.57 -21.62
C LEU A 573 8.08 20.77 -20.52
N LEU A 574 9.16 21.52 -20.81
CA LEU A 574 10.20 21.83 -19.82
C LEU A 574 9.65 22.52 -18.58
N SER A 575 8.56 23.29 -18.68
CA SER A 575 7.95 23.92 -17.51
C SER A 575 7.33 22.92 -16.52
N PHE A 576 7.06 21.68 -16.95
CA PHE A 576 6.57 20.58 -16.11
C PHE A 576 7.70 19.65 -15.67
N SER A 577 8.61 19.30 -16.58
CA SER A 577 9.70 18.33 -16.33
C SER A 577 10.95 18.95 -15.70
N LEU A 578 11.19 20.24 -15.91
CA LEU A 578 12.24 21.05 -15.29
C LEU A 578 11.60 22.20 -14.48
N PRO A 579 10.83 21.91 -13.43
CA PRO A 579 9.86 22.85 -12.86
C PRO A 579 10.43 24.00 -12.03
N THR A 580 11.74 24.05 -11.79
CA THR A 580 12.38 25.07 -10.95
C THR A 580 13.40 25.89 -11.73
N THR A 581 13.78 27.06 -11.21
CA THR A 581 14.89 27.84 -11.78
C THR A 581 16.21 27.07 -11.80
N ASN A 582 16.44 26.24 -10.77
CA ASN A 582 17.61 25.38 -10.67
C ASN A 582 17.59 24.24 -11.72
N SER A 583 16.41 23.69 -12.03
CA SER A 583 16.21 22.63 -13.01
C SER A 583 16.80 22.96 -14.39
N PHE A 584 16.61 24.20 -14.87
CA PHE A 584 17.15 24.64 -16.16
C PHE A 584 18.68 24.69 -16.20
N ARG A 585 19.37 24.68 -15.04
CA ARG A 585 20.83 24.60 -14.95
C ARG A 585 21.38 23.20 -15.23
N ARG A 586 20.51 22.18 -15.37
CA ARG A 586 20.88 20.85 -15.89
C ARG A 586 20.94 20.80 -17.41
N MET A 587 20.45 21.83 -18.11
CA MET A 587 20.44 21.89 -19.56
C MET A 587 21.63 22.71 -20.07
N GLY A 588 22.35 22.19 -21.06
CA GLY A 588 23.52 22.87 -21.61
C GLY A 588 24.42 21.96 -22.44
N ALA A 589 25.37 22.56 -23.16
CA ALA A 589 26.41 21.81 -23.84
C ALA A 589 27.28 21.06 -22.80
N GLY A 590 27.48 19.76 -23.00
CA GLY A 590 28.27 18.91 -22.08
C GLY A 590 27.57 18.56 -20.77
N CYS A 591 26.26 18.82 -20.63
CA CYS A 591 25.47 18.43 -19.45
C CYS A 591 24.77 17.06 -19.57
N TRP A 592 25.04 16.30 -20.64
CA TRP A 592 24.50 14.96 -20.91
C TRP A 592 22.96 14.84 -20.93
N THR A 593 22.28 15.96 -21.22
CA THR A 593 20.82 16.06 -21.35
C THR A 593 20.37 16.82 -22.61
N GLY A 594 21.29 17.52 -23.26
CA GLY A 594 21.04 18.29 -24.49
C GLY A 594 20.64 19.75 -24.24
N HIS A 595 20.61 20.54 -25.32
CA HIS A 595 20.24 21.97 -25.30
C HIS A 595 19.52 22.44 -26.57
N GLN A 596 19.25 21.51 -27.49
CA GLN A 596 18.53 21.74 -28.75
C GLN A 596 17.35 20.78 -28.81
N VAL A 597 16.28 21.19 -29.48
CA VAL A 597 15.11 20.34 -29.69
C VAL A 597 15.47 19.23 -30.68
N GLY A 598 15.64 18.01 -30.19
CA GLY A 598 15.88 16.88 -31.07
C GLY A 598 16.12 15.56 -30.33
N TRP A 599 16.49 14.57 -31.14
CA TRP A 599 16.64 13.18 -30.73
C TRP A 599 17.80 12.54 -31.49
N SER A 600 18.27 11.40 -31.00
CA SER A 600 19.28 10.57 -31.66
C SER A 600 19.20 9.12 -31.12
N ILE A 601 19.87 8.18 -31.80
CA ILE A 601 19.93 6.76 -31.43
C ILE A 601 21.14 6.54 -30.53
N GLU A 602 20.95 5.92 -29.36
CA GLU A 602 22.01 5.59 -28.40
C GLU A 602 22.91 6.76 -27.96
N ASP A 603 22.55 7.99 -28.29
CA ASP A 603 23.25 9.19 -27.87
C ASP A 603 22.73 9.62 -26.49
N LYS A 604 23.62 9.64 -25.49
CA LYS A 604 23.28 10.05 -24.14
C LYS A 604 23.30 11.57 -23.96
N GLU A 605 23.65 12.37 -24.96
CA GLU A 605 23.73 13.83 -24.85
C GLU A 605 22.52 14.58 -25.43
N VAL A 606 21.49 13.86 -25.88
CA VAL A 606 20.29 14.44 -26.48
C VAL A 606 19.08 14.41 -25.53
N PRO A 607 18.10 15.31 -25.70
CA PRO A 607 16.89 15.32 -24.85
C PRO A 607 16.06 14.04 -24.92
N ILE A 608 16.00 13.44 -26.10
CA ILE A 608 15.27 12.20 -26.36
C ILE A 608 16.20 11.19 -27.02
N ARG A 609 16.55 10.12 -26.30
CA ARG A 609 17.37 9.01 -26.80
C ARG A 609 16.48 7.87 -27.21
N VAL A 610 16.59 7.41 -28.45
CA VAL A 610 15.97 6.13 -28.86
C VAL A 610 16.92 5.01 -28.43
N CYS A 611 16.46 4.17 -27.49
CA CYS A 611 17.22 3.06 -26.95
C CYS A 611 17.08 1.85 -27.87
N VAL A 612 18.18 1.45 -28.51
CA VAL A 612 18.23 0.40 -29.53
C VAL A 612 19.31 -0.60 -29.19
N ASP A 613 18.97 -1.89 -29.20
CA ASP A 613 19.99 -2.92 -29.27
C ASP A 613 20.72 -2.80 -30.62
N LEU A 614 21.98 -2.35 -30.58
CA LEU A 614 22.79 -2.11 -31.76
C LEU A 614 23.02 -3.36 -32.64
N ARG A 615 22.85 -4.57 -32.10
CA ARG A 615 22.96 -5.83 -32.88
C ARG A 615 21.68 -6.15 -33.62
N SER A 616 20.55 -6.14 -32.92
CA SER A 616 19.25 -6.50 -33.49
C SER A 616 18.53 -5.33 -34.19
N ARG A 617 18.99 -4.10 -33.92
CA ARG A 617 18.34 -2.83 -34.25
C ARG A 617 16.94 -2.67 -33.66
N GLN A 618 16.58 -3.52 -32.71
CA GLN A 618 15.28 -3.47 -32.07
C GLN A 618 15.29 -2.35 -31.03
N ALA A 619 14.43 -1.34 -31.22
CA ALA A 619 14.19 -0.35 -30.19
C ALA A 619 13.45 -1.00 -29.01
N THR A 620 13.93 -0.78 -27.80
CA THR A 620 13.30 -1.25 -26.56
C THR A 620 12.39 -0.18 -25.97
N ASN A 621 12.85 1.07 -25.94
CA ASN A 621 12.14 2.23 -25.43
C ASN A 621 12.73 3.53 -25.99
N VAL A 622 12.12 4.65 -25.62
CA VAL A 622 12.71 5.98 -25.72
C VAL A 622 12.91 6.54 -24.33
N GLU A 623 14.07 7.15 -24.10
CA GLU A 623 14.45 7.83 -22.87
C GLU A 623 14.25 9.35 -23.04
N TYR A 624 13.50 9.96 -22.13
CA TYR A 624 13.36 11.41 -21.99
C TYR A 624 14.21 11.88 -20.81
N LYS A 625 15.20 12.73 -21.12
CA LYS A 625 16.28 13.09 -20.18
C LYS A 625 16.07 14.41 -19.45
N LEU A 626 15.29 15.32 -20.03
CA LEU A 626 15.06 16.67 -19.51
C LEU A 626 14.01 16.67 -18.41
N SER A 627 14.21 15.85 -17.39
CA SER A 627 13.36 15.66 -16.22
C SER A 627 14.19 15.59 -14.95
N ASP A 628 13.66 16.11 -13.85
CA ASP A 628 14.25 16.00 -12.52
C ASP A 628 13.22 15.75 -11.41
N SER A 629 13.69 15.26 -10.27
CA SER A 629 12.85 14.80 -9.16
C SER A 629 12.05 15.91 -8.45
N ASN A 630 12.18 17.18 -8.84
CA ASN A 630 11.27 18.25 -8.38
C ASN A 630 9.97 18.31 -9.20
N ALA A 631 9.90 17.64 -10.36
CA ALA A 631 8.70 17.53 -11.18
C ALA A 631 7.58 16.75 -10.47
N ASN A 632 6.34 17.20 -10.64
CA ASN A 632 5.19 16.36 -10.27
C ASN A 632 5.10 15.25 -11.31
N ILE A 633 5.48 14.04 -10.92
CA ILE A 633 5.59 12.89 -11.82
C ILE A 633 4.28 12.57 -12.56
N TYR A 634 3.11 12.72 -11.92
CA TYR A 634 1.84 12.49 -12.60
C TYR A 634 1.58 13.52 -13.70
N LEU A 635 1.81 14.79 -13.38
CA LEU A 635 1.61 15.90 -14.30
C LEU A 635 2.59 15.81 -15.46
N GLU A 636 3.87 15.56 -15.17
CA GLU A 636 4.92 15.41 -16.17
C GLU A 636 4.58 14.29 -17.17
N ILE A 637 4.32 13.07 -16.68
CA ILE A 637 3.97 11.94 -17.54
C ILE A 637 2.71 12.28 -18.36
N ALA A 638 1.67 12.82 -17.72
CA ALA A 638 0.43 13.16 -18.42
C ALA A 638 0.65 14.13 -19.58
N MET A 639 1.49 15.16 -19.39
CA MET A 639 1.78 16.15 -20.42
C MET A 639 2.67 15.58 -21.55
N ILE A 640 3.70 14.81 -21.22
CA ILE A 640 4.58 14.14 -22.20
C ILE A 640 3.76 13.16 -23.06
N LEU A 641 2.97 12.29 -22.44
CA LEU A 641 2.14 11.33 -23.16
C LEU A 641 1.09 12.04 -24.04
N SER A 642 0.47 13.12 -23.53
CA SER A 642 -0.50 13.89 -24.31
C SER A 642 0.11 14.54 -25.55
N ALA A 643 1.33 15.10 -25.43
CA ALA A 643 2.07 15.65 -26.57
C ALA A 643 2.37 14.58 -27.62
N GLY A 644 2.84 13.41 -27.19
CA GLY A 644 3.13 12.31 -28.10
C GLY A 644 1.87 11.78 -28.79
N LEU A 645 0.76 11.62 -28.07
CA LEU A 645 -0.54 11.23 -28.65
C LEU A 645 -1.04 12.25 -29.68
N GLN A 646 -0.74 13.54 -29.52
CA GLN A 646 -1.06 14.54 -30.54
C GLN A 646 -0.23 14.36 -31.81
N GLY A 647 1.06 14.06 -31.66
CA GLY A 647 1.93 13.73 -32.78
C GLY A 647 1.39 12.54 -33.57
N MET A 648 0.94 11.49 -32.88
CA MET A 648 0.25 10.35 -33.50
C MET A 648 -1.05 10.77 -34.21
N LYS A 649 -1.89 11.59 -33.56
CA LYS A 649 -3.12 12.15 -34.15
C LYS A 649 -2.86 12.87 -35.46
N ASN A 650 -1.81 13.67 -35.49
CA ASN A 650 -1.42 14.48 -36.64
C ASN A 650 -0.59 13.70 -37.68
N ARG A 651 -0.25 12.44 -37.39
CA ARG A 651 0.69 11.62 -38.20
C ARG A 651 1.98 12.39 -38.46
N ALA A 652 2.49 13.04 -37.41
CA ALA A 652 3.64 13.91 -37.50
C ALA A 652 4.86 13.12 -38.01
N LYS A 653 5.60 13.72 -38.93
CA LYS A 653 6.82 13.11 -39.46
C LYS A 653 7.97 13.46 -38.53
N LEU A 654 8.66 12.44 -38.03
CA LEU A 654 9.85 12.61 -37.20
C LEU A 654 10.90 13.45 -37.92
N ARG A 655 11.35 14.50 -37.24
CA ARG A 655 12.44 15.37 -37.69
C ARG A 655 13.77 14.60 -37.81
N PRO A 656 14.75 15.09 -38.58
CA PRO A 656 16.09 14.49 -38.62
C PRO A 656 16.73 14.40 -37.23
N MET A 657 17.71 13.48 -37.08
CA MET A 657 18.48 13.37 -35.85
C MET A 657 19.31 14.63 -35.63
N LEU A 658 19.66 14.91 -34.37
CA LEU A 658 20.61 15.96 -34.06
C LEU A 658 21.97 15.66 -34.72
N GLY A 659 22.56 16.68 -35.34
CA GLY A 659 23.78 16.55 -36.15
C GLY A 659 23.52 16.45 -37.66
N ASP A 660 22.37 15.91 -38.08
CA ASP A 660 22.03 15.76 -39.51
C ASP A 660 21.44 17.04 -40.12
N ALA A 661 20.87 17.92 -39.30
CA ALA A 661 20.28 19.19 -39.71
C ALA A 661 20.34 20.24 -38.59
N ALA A 662 20.11 21.51 -38.95
CA ALA A 662 19.99 22.59 -37.97
C ALA A 662 18.77 22.38 -37.06
N ALA A 663 18.96 22.53 -35.75
CA ALA A 663 17.93 22.36 -34.74
C ALA A 663 17.77 23.62 -33.89
N ALA A 664 16.52 23.91 -33.49
CA ALA A 664 16.20 25.04 -32.63
C ALA A 664 16.76 24.82 -31.21
N TYR A 665 17.18 25.89 -30.56
CA TYR A 665 17.60 25.86 -29.17
C TYR A 665 16.39 25.80 -28.22
N LEU A 666 16.57 25.12 -27.09
CA LEU A 666 15.58 25.05 -26.02
C LEU A 666 15.59 26.35 -25.18
N PRO A 667 14.44 26.72 -24.57
CA PRO A 667 14.39 27.86 -23.65
C PRO A 667 15.29 27.58 -22.44
N THR A 668 16.12 28.55 -22.06
CA THR A 668 17.15 28.39 -21.00
C THR A 668 16.68 28.78 -19.61
N THR A 669 15.40 29.16 -19.46
CA THR A 669 14.83 29.56 -18.17
C THR A 669 13.39 29.06 -18.03
N LEU A 670 12.98 28.85 -16.77
CA LEU A 670 11.60 28.50 -16.44
C LEU A 670 10.61 29.53 -16.97
N GLN A 671 10.91 30.82 -16.82
CA GLN A 671 10.03 31.89 -17.33
C GLN A 671 9.84 31.81 -18.85
N ALA A 672 10.92 31.59 -19.62
CA ALA A 672 10.82 31.46 -21.07
C ALA A 672 9.99 30.23 -21.49
N SER A 673 10.12 29.11 -20.78
CA SER A 673 9.29 27.92 -21.04
C SER A 673 7.81 28.16 -20.69
N LEU A 674 7.52 28.86 -19.58
CA LEU A 674 6.15 29.25 -19.21
C LEU A 674 5.53 30.20 -20.24
N ASP A 675 6.30 31.15 -20.78
CA ASP A 675 5.82 32.07 -21.81
C ASP A 675 5.50 31.34 -23.12
N ILE A 676 6.23 30.27 -23.44
CA ILE A 676 5.89 29.40 -24.57
C ILE A 676 4.64 28.58 -24.26
N LEU A 677 4.52 27.99 -23.06
CA LEU A 677 3.34 27.23 -22.62
C LEU A 677 2.06 28.06 -22.71
N LYS A 678 2.09 29.36 -22.38
CA LYS A 678 0.93 30.26 -22.50
C LYS A 678 0.38 30.39 -23.92
N ASN A 679 1.18 30.02 -24.93
CA ASN A 679 0.80 30.02 -26.35
C ASN A 679 0.61 28.60 -26.90
N ASP A 680 0.67 27.58 -26.05
CA ASP A 680 0.50 26.17 -26.42
C ASP A 680 -0.94 25.72 -26.13
N ASP A 681 -1.86 26.10 -27.03
CA ASP A 681 -3.29 25.85 -26.89
C ASP A 681 -3.61 24.38 -26.61
N TYR A 682 -2.85 23.45 -27.20
CA TYR A 682 -3.06 22.04 -26.99
C TYR A 682 -2.74 21.62 -25.56
N LEU A 683 -1.53 21.90 -25.06
CA LEU A 683 -1.18 21.53 -23.69
C LEU A 683 -2.04 22.25 -22.65
N LEU A 684 -2.40 23.52 -22.89
CA LEU A 684 -3.34 24.25 -22.03
C LEU A 684 -4.72 23.58 -22.00
N SER A 685 -5.20 23.06 -23.13
CA SER A 685 -6.48 22.33 -23.17
C SER A 685 -6.45 21.02 -22.39
N ILE A 686 -5.29 20.35 -22.27
CA ILE A 686 -5.12 19.13 -21.48
C ILE A 686 -5.18 19.43 -19.98
N LEU A 687 -4.55 20.52 -19.54
CA LEU A 687 -4.63 20.99 -18.15
C LEU A 687 -6.05 21.46 -17.80
N GLY A 688 -6.70 22.14 -18.73
CA GLY A 688 -7.93 22.89 -18.50
C GLY A 688 -7.68 24.20 -17.74
N ASP A 689 -8.60 25.15 -17.90
CA ASP A 689 -8.45 26.54 -17.47
C ASP A 689 -8.04 26.71 -16.00
N LYS A 690 -8.62 25.89 -15.12
CA LYS A 690 -8.40 26.01 -13.68
C LYS A 690 -6.99 25.62 -13.27
N LEU A 691 -6.50 24.47 -13.75
CA LEU A 691 -5.17 23.99 -13.44
C LEU A 691 -4.10 24.80 -14.18
N SER A 692 -4.33 25.18 -15.45
CA SER A 692 -3.37 25.98 -16.22
C SER A 692 -3.14 27.37 -15.59
N THR A 693 -4.22 28.06 -15.21
CA THR A 693 -4.13 29.37 -14.52
C THR A 693 -3.34 29.27 -13.23
N ALA A 694 -3.68 28.28 -12.39
CA ALA A 694 -3.06 28.09 -11.10
C ALA A 694 -1.58 27.67 -11.22
N TYR A 695 -1.28 26.71 -12.11
CA TYR A 695 0.06 26.21 -12.37
C TYR A 695 1.00 27.34 -12.82
N ILE A 696 0.62 28.10 -13.85
CA ILE A 696 1.41 29.19 -14.40
C ILE A 696 1.64 30.26 -13.33
N ALA A 697 0.58 30.70 -12.64
CA ALA A 697 0.68 31.75 -11.63
C ALA A 697 1.68 31.43 -10.52
N VAL A 698 1.65 30.21 -9.98
CA VAL A 698 2.58 29.79 -8.93
C VAL A 698 4.00 29.64 -9.48
N ARG A 699 4.17 29.00 -10.65
CA ARG A 699 5.51 28.82 -11.24
C ARG A 699 6.18 30.15 -11.60
N GLU A 700 5.42 31.15 -12.06
CA GLU A 700 5.94 32.50 -12.29
C GLU A 700 6.34 33.18 -10.97
N SER A 701 5.54 33.02 -9.92
CA SER A 701 5.87 33.53 -8.59
C SER A 701 7.17 32.93 -8.06
N GLU A 702 7.35 31.61 -8.21
CA GLU A 702 8.59 30.91 -7.82
C GLU A 702 9.78 31.30 -8.69
N ALA A 703 9.58 31.41 -10.01
CA ALA A 703 10.61 31.85 -10.94
C ALA A 703 11.13 33.25 -10.57
N LYS A 704 10.21 34.17 -10.26
CA LYS A 704 10.55 35.54 -9.83
C LYS A 704 11.31 35.56 -8.50
N LEU A 705 10.95 34.70 -7.55
CA LEU A 705 11.62 34.64 -6.25
C LEU A 705 13.04 34.08 -6.36
N ASN A 706 13.21 33.01 -7.16
CA ASN A 706 14.45 32.24 -7.18
C ASN A 706 15.43 32.66 -8.29
N CYS A 707 15.04 33.53 -9.22
CA CYS A 707 15.87 33.89 -10.38
C CYS A 707 17.24 34.49 -10.05
N LYS A 708 17.45 34.97 -8.82
CA LYS A 708 18.72 35.57 -8.37
C LYS A 708 19.51 34.70 -7.40
N LYS A 709 19.00 33.53 -7.00
CA LYS A 709 19.68 32.67 -6.02
C LYS A 709 20.94 32.02 -6.60
N THR A 710 22.02 31.99 -5.84
CA THR A 710 23.22 31.23 -6.21
C THR A 710 23.05 29.72 -5.93
N PHE A 711 23.99 28.90 -6.41
CA PHE A 711 24.00 27.47 -6.09
C PHE A 711 24.11 27.23 -4.59
N GLU A 712 25.00 27.97 -3.92
CA GLU A 712 25.25 27.84 -2.49
C GLU A 712 24.01 28.19 -1.67
N GLU A 713 23.28 29.23 -2.05
CA GLU A 713 22.01 29.60 -1.41
C GLU A 713 20.94 28.53 -1.61
N GLU A 714 20.79 27.98 -2.82
CA GLU A 714 19.81 26.93 -3.10
C GLU A 714 20.16 25.60 -2.41
N VAL A 715 21.44 25.24 -2.34
CA VAL A 715 21.93 24.07 -1.61
C VAL A 715 21.72 24.25 -0.10
N ALA A 716 22.06 25.41 0.46
CA ALA A 716 21.81 25.70 1.88
C ALA A 716 20.32 25.65 2.21
N ASP A 717 19.48 26.25 1.38
CA ASP A 717 18.02 26.18 1.48
C ASP A 717 17.51 24.74 1.43
N ALA A 718 18.05 23.91 0.51
CA ALA A 718 17.66 22.51 0.37
C ALA A 718 18.09 21.66 1.58
N LEU A 719 19.33 21.83 2.05
CA LEU A 719 19.84 21.17 3.25
C LEU A 719 19.01 21.55 4.49
N ASN A 720 18.72 22.84 4.68
CA ASN A 720 17.91 23.33 5.80
C ASN A 720 16.48 22.80 5.79
N ARG A 721 15.88 22.58 4.61
CA ARG A 721 14.55 21.97 4.50
C ARG A 721 14.57 20.46 4.72
N ALA A 722 15.69 19.81 4.39
CA ALA A 722 15.82 18.37 4.45
C ALA A 722 16.25 17.85 5.84
N SER A 723 17.05 18.64 6.59
CA SER A 723 17.38 18.42 8.00
C SER A 723 16.15 18.57 8.90
#